data_AF-A0A1E1GCF2-F1
#
_entry.id   AF-A0A1E1GCF2-F1
#
_cell.length_a   1.000
_cell.length_b   1.000
_cell.length_c   1.000
_cell.angle_alpha   90.00
_cell.angle_beta   90.00
_cell.angle_gamma   90.00
#
_symmetry.space_group_name_H-M   'P 1'
#
loop_
_entity.id
_entity.type
_entity.pdbx_description
1 polymer ?
#
loop_
_entity_poly.entity_id
_entity_poly.type
_entity_poly.pdbx_seq_one_letter_code
_entity_poly.pdbx_strand_id
1 'polypeptide(L)'
;MSKKKNLQVLTTGVALAIASIGTTALAQETRVKTTAVNEPAYRVLQNEAKKSSDLKPQLDAQEAVTKKTETEVKNNQSELALKEKSVKDAQEAVVKATQTVKDTEAKNKQILKNASKADANREQAIKSAQTNVNTKNDAVKLAKEKLAGANQHAETVESKLQSAQAELKSAQDKLANTGVDTVTIADLTQFKKDKAEGDSDFMTDSGATVIENSSTKISEADKKKTVELDNLTEEQQKEVSLYAAKVLTAIHKQFGLNEVTVTDSDLRIAREQSKKYVARGISAEKAGHLNGAYHGENISLANETKSMTMYELKQRVYDAIMGQTFADAPSKWGHSYNNFVNNTVGIATANVDGRLHIISTLDLAGGNVIKDEKDITSLEKAVATAKSNVEQATTASENAKKALTKASTDYASALSLKTEAEKVLADAMATPLQAQVAENNLRLANIALENAKNREAKAKNNVTSAKEKLKKSVSKLATEKEKLSKLKEQYKKLLQTESNNKEVSKGSWIQSSGRWWYKHNNGSYTTNGWEQINGKWYHFDRSGWMQTGWLKSSGSWYYLNNSGEMQTGWMKSGNSWYYLSGSGSMQTGWMKSGSSWYYLSGSGAMQTGWAKSGNSWYYLNGSGAMQTGWFTVSGKWYYAYRSGALAVNTTTPEGYKVNYNGEWVK
;
A
#
# COMPACT_ATOMS: atom_id res chain seq x y z
N MET A 1 6.96 -22.89 -6.87
CA MET A 1 8.27 -22.95 -6.20
C MET A 1 8.31 -21.97 -5.05
N SER A 2 8.62 -22.48 -3.86
CA SER A 2 9.26 -21.84 -2.69
C SER A 2 8.94 -20.38 -2.32
N LYS A 3 8.21 -20.18 -1.22
CA LYS A 3 8.82 -19.82 0.09
C LYS A 3 7.77 -19.80 1.20
N LYS A 4 7.96 -20.72 2.16
CA LYS A 4 7.31 -20.76 3.47
C LYS A 4 7.58 -19.46 4.24
N LYS A 5 6.55 -18.87 4.84
CA LYS A 5 6.66 -18.10 6.08
C LYS A 5 5.64 -18.64 7.07
N ASN A 6 6.16 -19.37 8.06
CA ASN A 6 5.48 -19.66 9.31
C ASN A 6 5.13 -18.31 9.98
N LEU A 7 3.88 -18.12 10.38
CA LEU A 7 3.58 -17.22 11.48
C LEU A 7 2.55 -17.88 12.40
N GLN A 8 2.97 -17.97 13.65
CA GLN A 8 2.35 -18.70 14.74
C GLN A 8 0.98 -18.14 15.08
N VAL A 9 0.09 -19.08 15.41
CA VAL A 9 -1.15 -18.88 16.17
C VAL A 9 -0.82 -18.13 17.47
N LEU A 10 -1.33 -16.90 17.62
CA LEU A 10 -1.36 -16.19 18.90
C LEU A 10 -2.75 -16.36 19.51
N THR A 11 -2.91 -17.46 20.23
CA THR A 11 -3.95 -17.62 21.25
C THR A 11 -3.77 -16.54 22.32
N THR A 12 -4.69 -15.59 22.39
CA THR A 12 -4.81 -14.63 23.50
C THR A 12 -5.35 -15.35 24.74
N GLY A 13 -4.46 -16.08 25.41
CA GLY A 13 -4.66 -16.63 26.74
C GLY A 13 -4.43 -15.55 27.79
N VAL A 14 -5.48 -15.27 28.56
CA VAL A 14 -5.46 -14.55 29.83
C VAL A 14 -4.41 -15.18 30.76
N ALA A 15 -3.39 -14.44 31.16
CA ALA A 15 -2.49 -14.82 32.25
C ALA A 15 -2.74 -13.93 33.46
N LEU A 16 -3.58 -14.46 34.36
CA LEU A 16 -3.60 -14.15 35.79
C LEU A 16 -2.17 -14.29 36.35
N ALA A 17 -1.66 -13.27 37.04
CA ALA A 17 -0.53 -13.44 37.95
C ALA A 17 -1.06 -13.46 39.40
N ILE A 18 -1.38 -14.66 39.88
CA ILE A 18 -1.50 -15.00 41.31
C ILE A 18 -0.62 -16.23 41.56
N ALA A 19 -0.01 -16.27 42.75
CA ALA A 19 0.92 -17.24 43.34
C ALA A 19 2.41 -16.93 43.07
N SER A 20 3.20 -16.44 44.04
CA SER A 20 3.58 -17.00 45.35
C SER A 20 4.52 -18.21 45.25
N ILE A 21 5.82 -17.95 45.43
CA ILE A 21 6.83 -18.88 45.95
C ILE A 21 7.73 -17.95 46.79
N GLY A 22 7.81 -18.03 48.12
CA GLY A 22 7.78 -19.23 48.93
C GLY A 22 9.16 -19.89 48.95
N THR A 23 10.24 -19.13 49.15
CA THR A 23 11.53 -19.71 49.51
C THR A 23 11.69 -19.68 51.02
N THR A 24 11.41 -20.83 51.62
CA THR A 24 12.04 -21.31 52.84
C THR A 24 13.55 -21.27 52.65
N ALA A 25 14.25 -20.41 53.38
CA ALA A 25 15.67 -20.55 53.62
C ALA A 25 15.85 -20.96 55.08
N LEU A 26 16.25 -22.22 55.22
CA LEU A 26 16.64 -22.90 56.43
C LEU A 26 17.47 -21.99 57.34
N ALA A 27 17.15 -22.06 58.63
CA ALA A 27 18.10 -21.76 59.69
C ALA A 27 19.36 -22.62 59.47
N GLN A 28 20.46 -21.98 59.08
CA GLN A 28 21.78 -22.54 59.29
C GLN A 28 22.32 -21.90 60.57
N GLU A 29 22.31 -22.72 61.62
CA GLU A 29 23.10 -22.53 62.82
C GLU A 29 24.57 -22.41 62.43
N THR A 30 25.09 -21.19 62.38
CA THR A 30 26.52 -20.97 62.55
C THR A 30 26.79 -20.79 64.03
N ARG A 31 27.21 -21.91 64.64
CA ARG A 31 27.95 -21.99 65.90
C ARG A 31 28.94 -20.83 66.00
N VAL A 32 28.66 -19.88 66.88
CA VAL A 32 29.74 -19.07 67.47
C VAL A 32 30.24 -19.85 68.68
N LYS A 33 31.51 -20.26 68.56
CA LYS A 33 32.32 -20.94 69.56
C LYS A 33 32.11 -20.30 70.94
N THR A 34 31.73 -21.15 71.88
CA THR A 34 32.12 -21.07 73.27
C THR A 34 33.59 -20.69 73.38
N THR A 35 33.85 -19.46 73.81
CA THR A 35 35.06 -19.14 74.56
C THR A 35 34.58 -18.52 75.85
N ALA A 36 34.68 -19.33 76.89
CA ALA A 36 34.49 -18.93 78.27
C ALA A 36 35.35 -17.69 78.53
N VAL A 37 34.71 -16.60 78.92
CA VAL A 37 35.38 -15.57 79.70
C VAL A 37 34.90 -15.81 81.12
N ASN A 38 35.83 -16.36 81.91
CA ASN A 38 35.74 -16.58 83.34
C ASN A 38 34.83 -15.57 84.05
N GLU A 39 33.80 -16.10 84.70
CA GLU A 39 33.37 -15.57 85.99
C GLU A 39 34.61 -15.37 86.87
N PRO A 40 34.88 -14.18 87.41
CA PRO A 40 35.71 -14.11 88.58
C PRO A 40 34.89 -14.76 89.71
N ALA A 41 35.36 -15.95 90.08
CA ALA A 41 35.01 -16.64 91.30
C ALA A 41 34.81 -15.64 92.44
N TYR A 42 33.69 -15.84 93.14
CA TYR A 42 33.43 -15.37 94.50
C TYR A 42 34.74 -15.39 95.32
N ARG A 43 35.41 -14.24 95.41
CA ARG A 43 36.30 -13.97 96.54
C ARG A 43 35.41 -13.42 97.63
N VAL A 44 35.21 -14.26 98.64
CA VAL A 44 34.80 -13.88 99.99
C VAL A 44 35.74 -12.77 100.45
N LEU A 45 35.28 -11.52 100.34
CA LEU A 45 35.78 -10.42 101.13
C LEU A 45 34.69 -10.07 102.14
N GLN A 46 35.12 -10.14 103.38
CA GLN A 46 34.40 -9.91 104.61
C GLN A 46 33.58 -8.62 104.52
N ASN A 47 32.34 -8.67 105.02
CA ASN A 47 31.49 -7.56 105.48
C ASN A 47 32.07 -6.12 105.35
N GLU A 48 32.19 -5.61 104.12
CA GLU A 48 32.36 -4.18 103.87
C GLU A 48 30.99 -3.58 103.52
N ALA A 49 30.63 -2.48 104.18
CA ALA A 49 29.36 -1.80 103.99
C ALA A 49 29.20 -1.33 102.53
N LYS A 50 28.13 -1.78 101.84
CA LYS A 50 27.78 -1.30 100.49
C LYS A 50 27.69 0.22 100.48
N LYS A 51 28.36 0.89 99.53
CA LYS A 51 28.31 2.35 99.38
C LYS A 51 27.35 2.81 98.27
N SER A 52 26.77 4.01 98.35
CA SER A 52 25.89 4.54 97.29
C SER A 52 26.63 4.77 95.98
N SER A 53 27.94 5.04 96.02
CA SER A 53 28.81 5.19 94.84
C SER A 53 28.82 3.95 93.94
N ASP A 54 28.62 2.76 94.50
CA ASP A 54 28.66 1.49 93.75
C ASP A 54 27.29 1.13 93.14
N LEU A 55 26.21 1.63 93.73
CA LEU A 55 24.84 1.47 93.21
C LEU A 55 24.47 2.54 92.17
N LYS A 56 25.10 3.73 92.19
CA LYS A 56 24.76 4.84 91.29
C LYS A 56 24.90 4.49 89.80
N PRO A 57 25.98 3.84 89.32
CA PRO A 57 26.08 3.40 87.93
C PRO A 57 25.02 2.36 87.53
N GLN A 58 24.68 1.45 88.46
CA GLN A 58 23.63 0.45 88.24
C GLN A 58 22.24 1.11 88.16
N LEU A 59 21.99 2.12 88.99
CA LEU A 59 20.77 2.92 88.97
C LEU A 59 20.63 3.70 87.67
N ASP A 60 21.70 4.38 87.23
CA ASP A 60 21.72 5.13 85.97
C ASP A 60 21.52 4.21 84.76
N ALA A 61 22.17 3.03 84.77
CA ALA A 61 21.97 2.01 83.74
C ALA A 61 20.52 1.49 83.72
N GLN A 62 19.93 1.23 84.89
CA GLN A 62 18.54 0.77 85.00
C GLN A 62 17.54 1.88 84.61
N GLU A 63 17.82 3.15 84.90
CA GLU A 63 17.03 4.30 84.43
C GLU A 63 17.11 4.45 82.90
N ALA A 64 18.29 4.26 82.31
CA ALA A 64 18.46 4.28 80.86
C ALA A 64 17.72 3.11 80.18
N VAL A 65 17.79 1.90 80.73
CA VAL A 65 17.01 0.73 80.26
C VAL A 65 15.51 0.97 80.36
N THR A 66 15.06 1.57 81.47
CA THR A 66 13.64 1.92 81.67
C THR A 66 13.19 2.96 80.65
N LYS A 67 13.91 4.07 80.47
CA LYS A 67 13.60 5.10 79.45
C LYS A 67 13.61 4.56 78.02
N LYS A 68 14.55 3.66 77.69
CA LYS A 68 14.59 2.98 76.39
C LYS A 68 13.34 2.13 76.18
N THR A 69 12.90 1.42 77.21
CA THR A 69 11.69 0.59 77.17
C THR A 69 10.42 1.45 77.12
N GLU A 70 10.37 2.59 77.80
CA GLU A 70 9.29 3.59 77.68
C GLU A 70 9.17 4.12 76.25
N THR A 71 10.31 4.41 75.61
CA THR A 71 10.37 4.83 74.21
C THR A 71 9.90 3.71 73.28
N GLU A 72 10.28 2.47 73.53
CA GLU A 72 9.83 1.28 72.78
C GLU A 72 8.30 1.12 72.86
N VAL A 73 7.70 1.27 74.05
CA VAL A 73 6.25 1.26 74.25
C VAL A 73 5.58 2.39 73.44
N LYS A 74 6.09 3.62 73.52
CA LYS A 74 5.53 4.78 72.80
C LYS A 74 5.59 4.59 71.28
N ASN A 75 6.68 4.00 70.77
CA ASN A 75 6.84 3.66 69.36
C ASN A 75 5.85 2.56 68.93
N ASN A 76 5.72 1.49 69.71
CA ASN A 76 4.76 0.41 69.43
C ASN A 76 3.31 0.89 69.49
N GLN A 77 3.00 1.86 70.37
CA GLN A 77 1.67 2.47 70.47
C GLN A 77 1.37 3.36 69.25
N SER A 78 2.37 4.10 68.77
CA SER A 78 2.27 4.87 67.52
C SER A 78 2.15 3.95 66.29
N GLU A 79 2.88 2.83 66.27
CA GLU A 79 2.77 1.80 65.23
C GLU A 79 1.35 1.20 65.21
N LEU A 80 0.80 0.86 66.38
CA LEU A 80 -0.58 0.36 66.50
C LEU A 80 -1.60 1.37 65.93
N ALA A 81 -1.51 2.64 66.30
CA ALA A 81 -2.41 3.68 65.81
C ALA A 81 -2.37 3.81 64.27
N LEU A 82 -1.19 3.71 63.66
CA LEU A 82 -1.03 3.72 62.20
C LEU A 82 -1.64 2.47 61.53
N LYS A 83 -1.50 1.30 62.15
CA LYS A 83 -2.12 0.06 61.64
C LYS A 83 -3.65 0.09 61.78
N GLU A 84 -4.18 0.66 62.87
CA GLU A 84 -5.62 0.85 63.05
C GLU A 84 -6.21 1.82 62.02
N LYS A 85 -5.49 2.92 61.73
CA LYS A 85 -5.86 3.81 60.61
C LYS A 85 -5.86 3.06 59.26
N SER A 86 -4.86 2.21 59.02
CA SER A 86 -4.79 1.41 57.78
C SER A 86 -5.96 0.44 57.63
N VAL A 87 -6.54 -0.06 58.74
CA VAL A 87 -7.77 -0.86 58.71
C VAL A 87 -8.96 -0.02 58.27
N LYS A 88 -9.09 1.20 58.82
CA LYS A 88 -10.18 2.12 58.44
C LYS A 88 -10.12 2.47 56.94
N ASP A 89 -8.94 2.79 56.43
CA ASP A 89 -8.73 3.08 55.01
C ASP A 89 -9.08 1.86 54.12
N ALA A 90 -8.71 0.65 54.57
CA ALA A 90 -9.05 -0.59 53.86
C ALA A 90 -10.56 -0.89 53.89
N GLN A 91 -11.25 -0.60 55.00
CA GLN A 91 -12.71 -0.72 55.12
C GLN A 91 -13.44 0.25 54.19
N GLU A 92 -13.00 1.51 54.13
CA GLU A 92 -13.53 2.48 53.18
C GLU A 92 -13.33 2.04 51.72
N ALA A 93 -12.18 1.45 51.41
CA ALA A 93 -11.93 0.87 50.08
C ALA A 93 -12.87 -0.30 49.76
N VAL A 94 -13.18 -1.16 50.73
CA VAL A 94 -14.18 -2.24 50.57
C VAL A 94 -15.58 -1.68 50.32
N VAL A 95 -16.00 -0.65 51.06
CA VAL A 95 -17.30 0.02 50.83
C VAL A 95 -17.40 0.58 49.42
N LYS A 96 -16.37 1.32 48.96
CA LYS A 96 -16.31 1.88 47.61
C LYS A 96 -16.33 0.80 46.53
N ALA A 97 -15.55 -0.26 46.69
CA ALA A 97 -15.53 -1.37 45.74
C ALA A 97 -16.88 -2.13 45.72
N THR A 98 -17.53 -2.29 46.87
CA THR A 98 -18.87 -2.90 46.98
C THR A 98 -19.92 -2.07 46.25
N GLN A 99 -19.88 -0.74 46.43
CA GLN A 99 -20.79 0.16 45.71
C GLN A 99 -20.54 0.10 44.20
N THR A 100 -19.27 0.05 43.78
CA THR A 100 -18.89 -0.10 42.36
C THR A 100 -19.47 -1.38 41.76
N VAL A 101 -19.42 -2.50 42.48
CA VAL A 101 -20.06 -3.75 42.04
C VAL A 101 -21.57 -3.59 41.91
N LYS A 102 -22.26 -3.04 42.93
CA LYS A 102 -23.72 -2.82 42.88
C LYS A 102 -24.14 -1.91 41.72
N ASP A 103 -23.41 -0.82 41.50
CA ASP A 103 -23.67 0.11 40.41
C ASP A 103 -23.43 -0.57 39.05
N THR A 104 -22.41 -1.43 38.96
CA THR A 104 -22.10 -2.22 37.76
C THR A 104 -23.17 -3.27 37.50
N GLU A 105 -23.65 -3.99 38.53
CA GLU A 105 -24.74 -4.98 38.42
C GLU A 105 -26.06 -4.33 37.98
N ALA A 106 -26.43 -3.21 38.61
CA ALA A 106 -27.64 -2.46 38.27
C ALA A 106 -27.60 -1.95 36.83
N LYS A 107 -26.45 -1.44 36.37
CA LYS A 107 -26.24 -1.03 34.97
C LYS A 107 -26.18 -2.24 34.02
N ASN A 108 -25.59 -3.36 34.44
CA ASN A 108 -25.38 -4.53 33.59
C ASN A 108 -26.68 -5.19 33.14
N LYS A 109 -27.75 -5.17 33.94
CA LYS A 109 -29.02 -5.81 33.53
C LYS A 109 -29.61 -5.19 32.25
N GLN A 110 -29.57 -3.86 32.13
CA GLN A 110 -30.04 -3.17 30.93
C GLN A 110 -28.99 -3.19 29.80
N ILE A 111 -27.71 -3.06 30.15
CA ILE A 111 -26.61 -3.10 29.18
C ILE A 111 -26.53 -4.46 28.50
N LEU A 112 -26.61 -5.58 29.23
CA LEU A 112 -26.61 -6.93 28.66
C LEU A 112 -27.77 -7.14 27.71
N LYS A 113 -28.99 -6.72 28.06
CA LYS A 113 -30.15 -6.83 27.16
C LYS A 113 -29.95 -6.04 25.85
N ASN A 114 -29.44 -4.81 25.96
CA ASN A 114 -29.15 -3.98 24.80
C ASN A 114 -27.98 -4.54 23.97
N ALA A 115 -26.95 -5.06 24.63
CA ALA A 115 -25.77 -5.67 24.03
C ALA A 115 -26.12 -6.97 23.30
N SER A 116 -26.93 -7.85 23.90
CA SER A 116 -27.42 -9.07 23.23
C SER A 116 -28.25 -8.74 21.99
N LYS A 117 -29.08 -7.68 22.04
CA LYS A 117 -29.81 -7.21 20.85
C LYS A 117 -28.87 -6.66 19.78
N ALA A 118 -27.85 -5.90 20.17
CA ALA A 118 -26.83 -5.40 19.24
C ALA A 118 -26.04 -6.55 18.60
N ASP A 119 -25.68 -7.57 19.38
CA ASP A 119 -24.96 -8.76 18.91
C ASP A 119 -25.84 -9.59 17.95
N ALA A 120 -27.14 -9.75 18.22
CA ALA A 120 -28.09 -10.39 17.30
C ALA A 120 -28.26 -9.61 15.99
N ASN A 121 -28.39 -8.28 16.07
CA ASN A 121 -28.45 -7.41 14.89
C ASN A 121 -27.15 -7.52 14.06
N ARG A 122 -25.99 -7.57 14.73
CA ARG A 122 -24.68 -7.78 14.07
C ARG A 122 -24.64 -9.13 13.36
N GLU A 123 -25.11 -10.21 14.00
CA GLU A 123 -25.16 -11.54 13.37
C GLU A 123 -26.05 -11.53 12.12
N GLN A 124 -27.21 -10.88 12.20
CA GLN A 124 -28.10 -10.71 11.05
C GLN A 124 -27.42 -9.90 9.93
N ALA A 125 -26.74 -8.80 10.27
CA ALA A 125 -26.00 -7.99 9.31
C ALA A 125 -24.89 -8.79 8.61
N ILE A 126 -24.15 -9.63 9.35
CA ILE A 126 -23.15 -10.54 8.78
C ILE A 126 -23.79 -11.52 7.81
N LYS A 127 -24.91 -12.16 8.19
CA LYS A 127 -25.63 -13.08 7.30
C LYS A 127 -26.08 -12.39 6.01
N SER A 128 -26.66 -11.19 6.11
CA SER A 128 -27.07 -10.40 4.96
C SER A 128 -25.88 -9.99 4.07
N ALA A 129 -24.77 -9.55 4.68
CA ALA A 129 -23.55 -9.20 3.96
C ALA A 129 -22.93 -10.42 3.26
N GLN A 130 -22.90 -11.58 3.90
CA GLN A 130 -22.42 -12.83 3.32
C GLN A 130 -23.26 -13.25 2.10
N THR A 131 -24.59 -13.17 2.21
CA THR A 131 -25.50 -13.43 1.08
C THR A 131 -25.22 -12.47 -0.07
N ASN A 132 -25.05 -11.17 0.20
CA ASN A 132 -24.72 -10.19 -0.82
C ASN A 132 -23.37 -10.50 -1.51
N VAL A 133 -22.32 -10.84 -0.75
CA VAL A 133 -21.03 -11.28 -1.30
C VAL A 133 -21.20 -12.49 -2.21
N ASN A 134 -21.98 -13.48 -1.80
CA ASN A 134 -22.26 -14.67 -2.63
C ASN A 134 -22.97 -14.29 -3.93
N THR A 135 -24.00 -13.44 -3.87
CA THR A 135 -24.68 -12.94 -5.08
C THR A 135 -23.72 -12.17 -6.00
N LYS A 136 -22.81 -11.35 -5.46
CA LYS A 136 -21.82 -10.64 -6.28
C LYS A 136 -20.76 -11.59 -6.85
N ASN A 137 -20.39 -12.66 -6.15
CA ASN A 137 -19.54 -13.72 -6.71
C ASN A 137 -20.19 -14.39 -7.93
N ASP A 138 -21.48 -14.72 -7.85
CA ASP A 138 -22.22 -15.29 -8.97
C ASP A 138 -22.32 -14.31 -10.15
N ALA A 139 -22.55 -13.03 -9.88
CA ALA A 139 -22.55 -11.98 -10.90
C ALA A 139 -21.19 -11.85 -11.60
N VAL A 140 -20.08 -11.88 -10.84
CA VAL A 140 -18.72 -11.88 -11.39
C VAL A 140 -18.47 -13.10 -12.26
N LYS A 141 -18.92 -14.29 -11.84
CA LYS A 141 -18.80 -15.52 -12.61
C LYS A 141 -19.54 -15.41 -13.95
N LEU A 142 -20.81 -14.99 -13.92
CA LEU A 142 -21.62 -14.80 -15.13
C LEU A 142 -21.01 -13.74 -16.07
N ALA A 143 -20.52 -12.62 -15.53
CA ALA A 143 -19.89 -11.59 -16.34
C ALA A 143 -18.59 -12.07 -16.97
N LYS A 144 -17.81 -12.92 -16.27
CA LYS A 144 -16.59 -13.55 -16.81
C LYS A 144 -16.92 -14.50 -17.96
N GLU A 145 -17.97 -15.32 -17.83
CA GLU A 145 -18.43 -16.23 -18.88
C GLU A 145 -18.90 -15.45 -20.12
N LYS A 146 -19.65 -14.36 -19.93
CA LYS A 146 -20.06 -13.46 -21.02
C LYS A 146 -18.88 -12.79 -21.71
N LEU A 147 -17.87 -12.35 -20.95
CA LEU A 147 -16.63 -11.78 -21.50
C LEU A 147 -15.88 -12.81 -22.35
N ALA A 148 -15.75 -14.04 -21.88
CA ALA A 148 -15.12 -15.12 -22.65
C ALA A 148 -15.88 -15.41 -23.96
N GLY A 149 -17.21 -15.49 -23.90
CA GLY A 149 -18.05 -15.68 -25.09
C GLY A 149 -17.96 -14.52 -26.08
N ALA A 150 -17.95 -13.28 -25.59
CA ALA A 150 -17.78 -12.09 -26.44
C ALA A 150 -16.40 -12.05 -27.10
N ASN A 151 -15.35 -12.47 -26.39
CA ASN A 151 -13.99 -12.53 -26.94
C ASN A 151 -13.88 -13.57 -28.06
N GLN A 152 -14.39 -14.79 -27.84
CA GLN A 152 -14.41 -15.84 -28.85
C GLN A 152 -15.23 -15.43 -30.08
N HIS A 153 -16.37 -14.75 -29.87
CA HIS A 153 -17.18 -14.23 -30.97
C HIS A 153 -16.43 -13.16 -31.77
N ALA A 154 -15.76 -12.22 -31.10
CA ALA A 154 -14.95 -11.18 -31.76
C ALA A 154 -13.82 -11.78 -32.60
N GLU A 155 -13.09 -12.77 -32.07
CA GLU A 155 -12.05 -13.50 -32.81
C GLU A 155 -12.61 -14.22 -34.05
N THR A 156 -13.76 -14.87 -33.90
CA THR A 156 -14.44 -15.58 -35.00
C THR A 156 -14.85 -14.62 -36.11
N VAL A 157 -15.42 -13.46 -35.75
CA VAL A 157 -15.87 -12.46 -36.72
C VAL A 157 -14.69 -11.76 -37.40
N GLU A 158 -13.60 -11.49 -36.67
CA GLU A 158 -12.38 -10.93 -37.26
C GLU A 158 -11.75 -11.89 -38.29
N SER A 159 -11.74 -13.20 -38.00
CA SER A 159 -11.30 -14.21 -38.97
C SER A 159 -12.17 -14.21 -40.24
N LYS A 160 -13.49 -14.05 -40.11
CA LYS A 160 -14.39 -13.91 -41.27
C LYS A 160 -14.11 -12.65 -42.09
N LEU A 161 -13.80 -11.53 -41.44
CA LEU A 161 -13.40 -10.30 -42.12
C LEU A 161 -12.12 -10.50 -42.95
N GLN A 162 -11.12 -11.16 -42.37
CA GLN A 162 -9.88 -11.50 -43.09
C GLN A 162 -10.14 -12.39 -44.31
N SER A 163 -11.00 -13.40 -44.16
CA SER A 163 -11.41 -14.25 -45.29
C SER A 163 -12.12 -13.46 -46.39
N ALA A 164 -13.07 -12.58 -46.04
CA ALA A 164 -13.76 -11.73 -47.01
C ALA A 164 -12.80 -10.77 -47.73
N GLN A 165 -11.81 -10.20 -47.03
CA GLN A 165 -10.77 -9.37 -47.63
C GLN A 165 -9.89 -10.16 -48.60
N ALA A 166 -9.54 -11.41 -48.27
CA ALA A 166 -8.79 -12.30 -49.15
C ALA A 166 -9.58 -12.68 -50.41
N GLU A 167 -10.89 -12.94 -50.27
CA GLU A 167 -11.79 -13.19 -51.41
C GLU A 167 -11.87 -11.98 -52.36
N LEU A 168 -12.03 -10.76 -51.81
CA LEU A 168 -12.04 -9.54 -52.61
C LEU A 168 -10.74 -9.38 -53.40
N LYS A 169 -9.59 -9.56 -52.75
CA LYS A 169 -8.29 -9.49 -53.40
C LYS A 169 -8.17 -10.53 -54.53
N SER A 170 -8.55 -11.77 -54.26
CA SER A 170 -8.54 -12.84 -55.26
C SER A 170 -9.43 -12.53 -56.47
N ALA A 171 -10.63 -11.97 -56.25
CA ALA A 171 -11.52 -11.55 -57.32
C ALA A 171 -10.94 -10.41 -58.17
N GLN A 172 -10.32 -9.41 -57.52
CA GLN A 172 -9.65 -8.30 -58.19
C GLN A 172 -8.45 -8.78 -59.03
N ASP A 173 -7.61 -9.66 -58.47
CA ASP A 173 -6.45 -10.24 -59.16
C ASP A 173 -6.88 -11.05 -60.41
N LYS A 174 -7.98 -11.81 -60.31
CA LYS A 174 -8.54 -12.53 -61.47
C LYS A 174 -9.03 -11.58 -62.57
N LEU A 175 -9.72 -10.50 -62.21
CA LEU A 175 -10.19 -9.50 -63.16
C LEU A 175 -9.01 -8.79 -63.87
N ALA A 176 -7.98 -8.41 -63.10
CA ALA A 176 -6.80 -7.73 -63.62
C ALA A 176 -5.97 -8.58 -64.60
N ASN A 177 -5.95 -9.90 -64.43
CA ASN A 177 -5.12 -10.83 -65.22
C ASN A 177 -5.82 -11.38 -66.49
N THR A 178 -6.96 -10.84 -66.91
CA THR A 178 -7.72 -11.37 -68.07
C THR A 178 -7.16 -10.99 -69.45
N GLY A 179 -6.30 -9.96 -69.56
CA GLY A 179 -5.74 -9.50 -70.83
C GLY A 179 -6.83 -9.16 -71.86
N VAL A 180 -7.85 -8.41 -71.43
CA VAL A 180 -9.07 -8.13 -72.20
C VAL A 180 -8.94 -6.78 -72.88
N ASP A 181 -9.23 -6.77 -74.18
CA ASP A 181 -9.32 -5.55 -74.96
C ASP A 181 -10.59 -4.78 -74.57
N THR A 182 -10.53 -3.47 -74.31
CA THR A 182 -11.71 -2.63 -74.07
C THR A 182 -11.87 -1.60 -75.18
N VAL A 183 -13.12 -1.28 -75.52
CA VAL A 183 -13.45 -0.24 -76.51
C VAL A 183 -14.48 0.70 -75.89
N THR A 184 -14.21 1.99 -75.96
CA THR A 184 -15.09 3.05 -75.52
C THR A 184 -15.41 3.93 -76.72
N ILE A 185 -16.69 4.01 -77.07
CA ILE A 185 -17.18 4.90 -78.13
C ILE A 185 -17.73 6.15 -77.46
N ALA A 186 -17.30 7.31 -77.96
CA ALA A 186 -17.74 8.63 -77.50
C ALA A 186 -19.25 8.82 -77.70
N ASP A 187 -19.78 9.90 -77.12
CA ASP A 187 -21.17 10.28 -77.36
C ASP A 187 -21.41 10.53 -78.86
N LEU A 188 -22.40 9.84 -79.42
CA LEU A 188 -22.73 9.89 -80.85
C LEU A 188 -23.92 10.82 -81.15
N THR A 189 -24.35 11.65 -80.19
CA THR A 189 -25.59 12.42 -80.33
C THR A 189 -25.55 13.35 -81.54
N GLN A 190 -24.46 14.10 -81.72
CA GLN A 190 -24.31 15.01 -82.86
C GLN A 190 -24.17 14.24 -84.18
N PHE A 191 -23.31 13.21 -84.23
CA PHE A 191 -23.14 12.41 -85.44
C PHE A 191 -24.43 11.72 -85.91
N LYS A 192 -25.27 11.24 -84.99
CA LYS A 192 -26.60 10.68 -85.31
C LYS A 192 -27.51 11.70 -85.98
N LYS A 193 -27.47 12.95 -85.52
CA LYS A 193 -28.26 14.04 -86.08
C LYS A 193 -27.79 14.36 -87.49
N ASP A 194 -26.49 14.57 -87.67
CA ASP A 194 -25.90 14.91 -88.97
C ASP A 194 -26.13 13.78 -89.99
N LYS A 195 -26.02 12.52 -89.54
CA LYS A 195 -26.33 11.34 -90.35
C LYS A 195 -27.79 11.26 -90.79
N ALA A 196 -28.74 11.73 -89.97
CA ALA A 196 -30.15 11.76 -90.33
C ALA A 196 -30.48 12.88 -91.33
N GLU A 197 -29.74 13.99 -91.28
CA GLU A 197 -29.85 15.12 -92.22
C GLU A 197 -29.18 14.79 -93.57
N GLY A 198 -28.18 13.90 -93.57
CA GLY A 198 -27.53 13.38 -94.78
C GLY A 198 -26.46 14.31 -95.37
N ASP A 199 -26.05 15.34 -94.62
CA ASP A 199 -24.98 16.26 -95.03
C ASP A 199 -23.61 15.63 -94.76
N SER A 200 -22.86 15.39 -95.84
CA SER A 200 -21.55 14.74 -95.77
C SER A 200 -20.50 15.56 -95.04
N ASP A 201 -20.57 16.89 -95.08
CA ASP A 201 -19.56 17.74 -94.45
C ASP A 201 -19.77 17.74 -92.93
N PHE A 202 -21.01 17.89 -92.46
CA PHE A 202 -21.33 17.81 -91.03
C PHE A 202 -21.06 16.43 -90.42
N MET A 203 -21.38 15.35 -91.15
CA MET A 203 -21.04 14.01 -90.71
C MET A 203 -19.52 13.81 -90.58
N THR A 204 -18.72 14.46 -91.43
CA THR A 204 -17.25 14.38 -91.34
C THR A 204 -16.73 15.09 -90.09
N ASP A 205 -17.26 16.29 -89.78
CA ASP A 205 -16.84 17.07 -88.62
C ASP A 205 -17.23 16.41 -87.28
N SER A 206 -18.49 15.99 -87.15
CA SER A 206 -18.94 15.28 -85.95
C SER A 206 -18.32 13.89 -85.85
N GLY A 207 -18.06 13.24 -86.97
CA GLY A 207 -17.35 11.98 -87.04
C GLY A 207 -15.90 12.07 -86.55
N ALA A 208 -15.16 13.11 -86.95
CA ALA A 208 -13.82 13.38 -86.43
C ALA A 208 -13.83 13.55 -84.89
N THR A 209 -14.81 14.30 -84.37
CA THR A 209 -15.00 14.48 -82.92
C THR A 209 -15.25 13.14 -82.21
N VAL A 210 -16.04 12.24 -82.81
CA VAL A 210 -16.28 10.91 -82.27
C VAL A 210 -14.98 10.08 -82.24
N ILE A 211 -14.19 10.12 -83.31
CA ILE A 211 -12.92 9.40 -83.39
C ILE A 211 -11.95 9.88 -82.30
N GLU A 212 -11.76 11.20 -82.17
CA GLU A 212 -10.84 11.80 -81.18
C GLU A 212 -11.20 11.48 -79.74
N ASN A 213 -12.49 11.37 -79.42
CA ASN A 213 -12.98 11.12 -78.06
C ASN A 213 -13.28 9.64 -77.78
N SER A 214 -13.17 8.78 -78.78
CA SER A 214 -13.26 7.33 -78.61
C SER A 214 -11.89 6.76 -78.32
N SER A 215 -11.84 5.62 -77.65
CA SER A 215 -10.56 4.95 -77.37
C SER A 215 -10.70 3.44 -77.33
N THR A 216 -9.56 2.78 -77.46
CA THR A 216 -9.42 1.36 -77.17
C THR A 216 -8.22 1.13 -76.26
N LYS A 217 -8.30 0.09 -75.43
CA LYS A 217 -7.17 -0.45 -74.68
C LYS A 217 -7.00 -1.89 -75.09
N ILE A 218 -5.88 -2.20 -75.72
CA ILE A 218 -5.55 -3.56 -76.16
C ILE A 218 -4.67 -4.24 -75.09
N SER A 219 -4.79 -5.55 -74.96
CA SER A 219 -4.03 -6.36 -74.01
C SER A 219 -2.52 -6.19 -74.20
N GLU A 220 -1.81 -5.85 -73.12
CA GLU A 220 -0.34 -5.76 -73.13
C GLU A 220 0.35 -7.09 -73.45
N ALA A 221 -0.35 -8.22 -73.24
CA ALA A 221 0.14 -9.53 -73.65
C ALA A 221 0.32 -9.64 -75.17
N ASP A 222 -0.46 -8.90 -75.96
CA ASP A 222 -0.43 -8.95 -77.41
C ASP A 222 0.80 -8.26 -78.02
N LYS A 223 1.49 -7.41 -77.25
CA LYS A 223 2.80 -6.83 -77.65
C LYS A 223 3.88 -7.89 -77.83
N LYS A 224 3.69 -9.09 -77.26
CA LYS A 224 4.63 -10.22 -77.37
C LYS A 224 4.28 -11.20 -78.48
N LYS A 225 3.14 -11.01 -79.17
CA LYS A 225 2.67 -11.90 -80.23
C LYS A 225 2.97 -11.26 -81.59
N THR A 226 3.94 -11.77 -82.34
CA THR A 226 4.21 -11.33 -83.72
C THR A 226 3.24 -11.97 -84.71
N VAL A 227 2.72 -11.19 -85.65
CA VAL A 227 1.84 -11.63 -86.74
C VAL A 227 2.45 -11.28 -88.09
N GLU A 228 2.39 -12.22 -89.04
CA GLU A 228 2.80 -12.00 -90.43
C GLU A 228 1.57 -11.58 -91.24
N LEU A 229 1.60 -10.38 -91.82
CA LEU A 229 0.42 -9.74 -92.42
C LEU A 229 -0.10 -10.47 -93.66
N ASP A 230 0.77 -11.22 -94.35
CA ASP A 230 0.42 -11.97 -95.55
C ASP A 230 -0.02 -13.40 -95.26
N ASN A 231 0.05 -13.82 -93.99
CA ASN A 231 -0.18 -15.20 -93.60
C ASN A 231 -0.57 -15.32 -92.11
N LEU A 232 -1.68 -14.67 -91.72
CA LEU A 232 -2.25 -14.86 -90.38
C LEU A 232 -2.63 -16.33 -90.17
N THR A 233 -2.29 -16.88 -89.00
CA THR A 233 -2.83 -18.20 -88.60
C THR A 233 -4.34 -18.12 -88.37
N GLU A 234 -5.03 -19.26 -88.35
CA GLU A 234 -6.47 -19.28 -88.10
C GLU A 234 -6.82 -18.67 -86.73
N GLU A 235 -6.01 -18.92 -85.71
CA GLU A 235 -6.17 -18.36 -84.37
C GLU A 235 -5.91 -16.87 -84.34
N GLN A 236 -4.88 -16.39 -85.05
CA GLN A 236 -4.58 -14.95 -85.16
C GLN A 236 -5.70 -14.21 -85.90
N GLN A 237 -6.20 -14.80 -86.99
CA GLN A 237 -7.33 -14.26 -87.75
C GLN A 237 -8.61 -14.22 -86.91
N LYS A 238 -8.89 -15.30 -86.18
CA LYS A 238 -10.00 -15.37 -85.22
C LYS A 238 -9.87 -14.29 -84.15
N GLU A 239 -8.69 -14.15 -83.54
CA GLU A 239 -8.42 -13.16 -82.49
C GLU A 239 -8.67 -11.73 -82.97
N VAL A 240 -8.14 -11.35 -84.13
CA VAL A 240 -8.35 -9.99 -84.67
C VAL A 240 -9.79 -9.76 -85.15
N SER A 241 -10.46 -10.79 -85.67
CA SER A 241 -11.87 -10.68 -86.08
C SER A 241 -12.81 -10.52 -84.88
N LEU A 242 -12.57 -11.23 -83.79
CA LEU A 242 -13.33 -11.06 -82.54
C LEU A 242 -13.13 -9.66 -81.95
N TYR A 243 -11.91 -9.13 -82.05
CA TYR A 243 -11.65 -7.74 -81.68
C TYR A 243 -12.42 -6.74 -82.56
N ALA A 244 -12.43 -6.92 -83.88
CA ALA A 244 -13.22 -6.09 -84.79
C ALA A 244 -14.73 -6.13 -84.47
N ALA A 245 -15.28 -7.32 -84.23
CA ALA A 245 -16.66 -7.51 -83.81
C ALA A 245 -16.97 -6.77 -82.51
N LYS A 246 -16.02 -6.72 -81.57
CA LYS A 246 -16.13 -5.94 -80.32
C LYS A 246 -16.20 -4.44 -80.56
N VAL A 247 -15.37 -3.90 -81.46
CA VAL A 247 -15.40 -2.48 -81.85
C VAL A 247 -16.74 -2.13 -82.48
N LEU A 248 -17.17 -2.89 -83.48
CA LEU A 248 -18.45 -2.67 -84.17
C LEU A 248 -19.64 -2.84 -83.22
N THR A 249 -19.61 -3.80 -82.30
CA THR A 249 -20.64 -3.98 -81.27
C THR A 249 -20.72 -2.76 -80.34
N ALA A 250 -19.58 -2.18 -79.95
CA ALA A 250 -19.58 -0.97 -79.12
C ALA A 250 -20.22 0.22 -79.86
N ILE A 251 -20.02 0.32 -81.17
CA ILE A 251 -20.69 1.31 -82.04
C ILE A 251 -22.20 1.00 -82.13
N HIS A 252 -22.58 -0.24 -82.45
CA HIS A 252 -23.98 -0.69 -82.58
C HIS A 252 -24.80 -0.41 -81.33
N LYS A 253 -24.22 -0.64 -80.14
CA LYS A 253 -24.86 -0.35 -78.85
C LYS A 253 -25.28 1.11 -78.73
N GLN A 254 -24.49 2.05 -79.25
CA GLN A 254 -24.87 3.47 -79.25
C GLN A 254 -26.09 3.74 -80.15
N PHE A 255 -26.32 2.94 -81.18
CA PHE A 255 -27.48 3.07 -82.09
C PHE A 255 -28.65 2.15 -81.74
N GLY A 256 -28.54 1.32 -80.69
CA GLY A 256 -29.56 0.31 -80.36
C GLY A 256 -29.66 -0.82 -81.38
N LEU A 257 -28.58 -1.09 -82.12
CA LEU A 257 -28.48 -2.16 -83.11
C LEU A 257 -28.03 -3.48 -82.47
N ASN A 258 -28.20 -4.59 -83.20
CA ASN A 258 -27.79 -5.93 -82.77
C ASN A 258 -26.27 -6.03 -82.57
N GLU A 259 -25.81 -6.94 -81.71
CA GLU A 259 -24.38 -7.20 -81.56
C GLU A 259 -23.78 -7.77 -82.84
N VAL A 260 -22.57 -7.34 -83.17
CA VAL A 260 -21.80 -7.87 -84.29
C VAL A 260 -21.01 -9.09 -83.82
N THR A 261 -21.10 -10.19 -84.55
CA THR A 261 -20.46 -11.45 -84.21
C THR A 261 -19.45 -11.90 -85.27
N VAL A 262 -18.71 -12.97 -84.99
CA VAL A 262 -17.80 -13.62 -85.96
C VAL A 262 -18.27 -15.05 -86.14
N THR A 263 -18.32 -15.54 -87.36
CA THR A 263 -18.60 -16.96 -87.68
C THR A 263 -17.41 -17.64 -88.33
N ASP A 264 -17.39 -18.97 -88.31
CA ASP A 264 -16.41 -19.77 -89.06
C ASP A 264 -16.43 -19.47 -90.58
N SER A 265 -17.60 -19.17 -91.13
CA SER A 265 -17.76 -18.71 -92.52
C SER A 265 -17.14 -17.34 -92.77
N ASP A 266 -17.30 -16.37 -91.86
CA ASP A 266 -16.69 -15.04 -92.01
C ASP A 266 -15.17 -15.12 -92.10
N LEU A 267 -14.54 -15.93 -91.24
CA LEU A 267 -13.09 -16.13 -91.26
C LEU A 267 -12.62 -16.75 -92.59
N ARG A 268 -13.33 -17.77 -93.07
CA ARG A 268 -13.00 -18.46 -94.32
C ARG A 268 -13.10 -17.51 -95.52
N ILE A 269 -14.23 -16.79 -95.65
CA ILE A 269 -14.47 -15.90 -96.78
C ILE A 269 -13.50 -14.72 -96.79
N ALA A 270 -13.24 -14.08 -95.64
CA ALA A 270 -12.25 -13.02 -95.55
C ALA A 270 -10.88 -13.50 -96.05
N ARG A 271 -10.47 -14.71 -95.68
CA ARG A 271 -9.19 -15.31 -96.08
C ARG A 271 -9.14 -15.62 -97.58
N GLU A 272 -10.21 -16.19 -98.14
CA GLU A 272 -10.32 -16.43 -99.57
C GLU A 272 -10.28 -15.13 -100.38
N GLN A 273 -10.94 -14.10 -99.88
CA GLN A 273 -11.00 -12.79 -100.50
C GLN A 273 -9.62 -12.09 -100.48
N SER A 274 -8.91 -12.15 -99.35
CA SER A 274 -7.50 -11.73 -99.26
C SER A 274 -6.63 -12.39 -100.33
N LYS A 275 -6.73 -13.72 -100.50
CA LYS A 275 -5.97 -14.46 -101.53
C LYS A 275 -6.27 -13.98 -102.95
N LYS A 276 -7.51 -13.57 -103.25
CA LYS A 276 -7.84 -13.02 -104.58
C LYS A 276 -7.14 -11.69 -104.85
N TYR A 277 -7.09 -10.79 -103.86
CA TYR A 277 -6.37 -9.52 -104.01
C TYR A 277 -4.86 -9.74 -104.19
N VAL A 278 -4.27 -10.68 -103.45
CA VAL A 278 -2.86 -11.08 -103.65
C VAL A 278 -2.65 -11.62 -105.06
N ALA A 279 -3.53 -12.49 -105.55
CA ALA A 279 -3.44 -13.05 -106.90
C ALA A 279 -3.59 -11.98 -108.00
N ARG A 280 -4.42 -10.94 -107.77
CA ARG A 280 -4.50 -9.79 -108.68
C ARG A 280 -3.20 -8.98 -108.69
N GLY A 281 -2.51 -8.89 -107.56
CA GLY A 281 -1.23 -8.17 -107.43
C GLY A 281 -1.33 -6.64 -107.53
N ILE A 282 -2.54 -6.09 -107.68
CA ILE A 282 -2.82 -4.65 -107.82
C ILE A 282 -3.76 -4.21 -106.70
N SER A 283 -3.42 -3.11 -106.02
CA SER A 283 -4.19 -2.58 -104.88
C SER A 283 -5.64 -2.25 -105.24
N ALA A 284 -6.55 -2.40 -104.27
CA ALA A 284 -7.95 -2.01 -104.38
C ALA A 284 -8.15 -0.52 -104.70
N GLU A 285 -7.24 0.35 -104.28
CA GLU A 285 -7.28 1.78 -104.62
C GLU A 285 -7.13 2.02 -106.13
N LYS A 286 -6.29 1.22 -106.81
CA LYS A 286 -6.00 1.38 -108.25
C LYS A 286 -7.00 0.65 -109.15
N ALA A 287 -7.46 -0.53 -108.73
CA ALA A 287 -8.25 -1.44 -109.57
C ALA A 287 -9.66 -1.74 -109.01
N GLY A 288 -10.08 -1.03 -107.95
CA GLY A 288 -11.36 -1.24 -107.29
C GLY A 288 -11.47 -2.57 -106.54
N HIS A 289 -12.68 -2.86 -106.07
CA HIS A 289 -13.01 -4.08 -105.34
C HIS A 289 -13.13 -5.30 -106.26
N LEU A 290 -12.85 -6.49 -105.74
CA LEU A 290 -13.06 -7.78 -106.41
C LEU A 290 -14.37 -8.41 -105.97
N ASN A 291 -15.10 -9.04 -106.90
CA ASN A 291 -16.31 -9.77 -106.54
C ASN A 291 -16.01 -10.93 -105.56
N GLY A 292 -16.82 -11.01 -104.51
CA GLY A 292 -16.75 -12.07 -103.52
C GLY A 292 -18.12 -12.57 -103.09
N ALA A 293 -18.12 -13.67 -102.34
CA ALA A 293 -19.32 -14.26 -101.79
C ALA A 293 -19.60 -13.63 -100.42
N TYR A 294 -20.00 -12.35 -100.39
CA TYR A 294 -20.35 -11.55 -99.20
C TYR A 294 -21.45 -10.53 -99.56
N HIS A 295 -22.14 -9.96 -98.56
CA HIS A 295 -23.10 -8.87 -98.79
C HIS A 295 -22.42 -7.48 -98.76
N GLY A 296 -21.32 -7.33 -98.01
CA GLY A 296 -20.47 -6.13 -98.05
C GLY A 296 -18.98 -6.42 -97.84
N GLU A 297 -18.12 -5.56 -98.38
CA GLU A 297 -16.68 -5.56 -98.12
C GLU A 297 -16.19 -4.13 -97.88
N ASN A 298 -15.43 -3.95 -96.80
CA ASN A 298 -14.69 -2.72 -96.53
C ASN A 298 -13.19 -3.02 -96.58
N ILE A 299 -12.41 -2.16 -97.23
CA ILE A 299 -10.95 -2.29 -97.28
C ILE A 299 -10.31 -1.02 -96.73
N SER A 300 -9.36 -1.17 -95.82
CA SER A 300 -8.45 -0.11 -95.40
C SER A 300 -7.03 -0.41 -95.85
N LEU A 301 -6.29 0.63 -96.23
CA LEU A 301 -4.94 0.52 -96.77
C LEU A 301 -3.92 1.21 -95.86
N ALA A 302 -2.81 0.53 -95.58
CA ALA A 302 -1.70 1.08 -94.80
C ALA A 302 -0.34 0.74 -95.44
N ASN A 303 0.73 1.42 -95.00
CA ASN A 303 2.05 1.36 -95.63
C ASN A 303 2.93 0.20 -95.11
N GLU A 304 2.44 -0.62 -94.19
CA GLU A 304 3.16 -1.77 -93.63
C GLU A 304 3.11 -2.96 -94.57
N THR A 305 4.20 -3.71 -94.67
CA THR A 305 4.36 -4.68 -95.77
C THR A 305 4.81 -6.08 -95.35
N LYS A 306 5.05 -6.35 -94.06
CA LYS A 306 5.60 -7.65 -93.64
C LYS A 306 4.95 -8.19 -92.38
N SER A 307 5.27 -7.60 -91.22
CA SER A 307 4.80 -8.08 -89.93
C SER A 307 4.66 -6.97 -88.91
N MET A 308 3.89 -7.24 -87.86
CA MET A 308 3.72 -6.38 -86.68
C MET A 308 3.33 -7.23 -85.46
N THR A 309 3.15 -6.62 -84.29
CA THR A 309 2.56 -7.31 -83.13
C THR A 309 1.03 -7.40 -83.26
N MET A 310 0.40 -8.37 -82.60
CA MET A 310 -1.05 -8.46 -82.53
C MET A 310 -1.65 -7.21 -81.88
N TYR A 311 -0.92 -6.57 -80.95
CA TYR A 311 -1.31 -5.28 -80.37
C TYR A 311 -1.41 -4.19 -81.45
N GLU A 312 -0.38 -4.06 -82.30
CA GLU A 312 -0.37 -3.10 -83.40
C GLU A 312 -1.44 -3.41 -84.43
N LEU A 313 -1.65 -4.69 -84.78
CA LEU A 313 -2.67 -5.10 -85.74
C LEU A 313 -4.07 -4.75 -85.24
N LYS A 314 -4.40 -5.06 -83.98
CA LYS A 314 -5.67 -4.66 -83.37
C LYS A 314 -5.84 -3.15 -83.38
N GLN A 315 -4.80 -2.38 -83.06
CA GLN A 315 -4.86 -0.92 -83.13
C GLN A 315 -5.18 -0.43 -84.54
N ARG A 316 -4.54 -1.00 -85.59
CA ARG A 316 -4.84 -0.65 -86.98
C ARG A 316 -6.26 -1.02 -87.41
N VAL A 317 -6.77 -2.15 -86.92
CA VAL A 317 -8.16 -2.57 -87.18
C VAL A 317 -9.15 -1.64 -86.49
N TYR A 318 -8.87 -1.19 -85.25
CA TYR A 318 -9.66 -0.17 -84.57
C TYR A 318 -9.68 1.14 -85.37
N ASP A 319 -8.50 1.65 -85.73
CA ASP A 319 -8.38 2.90 -86.48
C ASP A 319 -9.11 2.80 -87.84
N ALA A 320 -8.99 1.65 -88.53
CA ALA A 320 -9.67 1.38 -89.79
C ALA A 320 -11.20 1.37 -89.63
N ILE A 321 -11.74 0.68 -88.62
CA ILE A 321 -13.19 0.64 -88.38
C ILE A 321 -13.72 2.02 -87.99
N MET A 322 -13.01 2.75 -87.13
CA MET A 322 -13.39 4.09 -86.71
C MET A 322 -13.42 5.06 -87.90
N GLY A 323 -12.37 5.05 -88.74
CA GLY A 323 -12.32 5.85 -89.97
C GLY A 323 -13.39 5.47 -90.99
N GLN A 324 -13.58 4.18 -91.26
CA GLN A 324 -14.62 3.67 -92.16
C GLN A 324 -16.04 3.99 -91.67
N THR A 325 -16.25 4.14 -90.37
CA THR A 325 -17.58 4.40 -89.80
C THR A 325 -17.89 5.89 -89.75
N PHE A 326 -16.92 6.71 -89.33
CA PHE A 326 -17.15 8.11 -88.96
C PHE A 326 -16.46 9.12 -89.89
N ALA A 327 -15.51 8.72 -90.74
CA ALA A 327 -14.78 9.60 -91.65
C ALA A 327 -14.73 9.05 -93.08
N ASP A 328 -15.88 8.62 -93.61
CA ASP A 328 -15.98 7.86 -94.86
C ASP A 328 -16.51 8.65 -96.07
N ALA A 329 -16.46 9.99 -95.99
CA ALA A 329 -16.83 10.85 -97.11
C ALA A 329 -16.10 10.53 -98.44
N PRO A 330 -14.78 10.19 -98.47
CA PRO A 330 -14.08 9.80 -99.70
C PRO A 330 -14.68 8.57 -100.41
N SER A 331 -15.28 7.66 -99.64
CA SER A 331 -15.93 6.44 -100.15
C SER A 331 -17.44 6.62 -100.31
N LYS A 332 -17.92 7.87 -100.25
CA LYS A 332 -19.34 8.23 -100.30
C LYS A 332 -20.17 7.51 -99.21
N TRP A 333 -19.59 7.33 -98.03
CA TRP A 333 -20.20 6.68 -96.87
C TRP A 333 -20.61 5.21 -97.09
N GLY A 334 -20.06 4.55 -98.12
CA GLY A 334 -20.33 3.15 -98.42
C GLY A 334 -19.80 2.19 -97.36
N HIS A 335 -18.62 2.44 -96.80
CA HIS A 335 -18.08 1.61 -95.72
C HIS A 335 -18.86 1.81 -94.43
N SER A 336 -19.23 3.07 -94.14
CA SER A 336 -20.05 3.42 -92.98
C SER A 336 -21.40 2.71 -93.04
N TYR A 337 -22.06 2.73 -94.21
CA TYR A 337 -23.29 1.97 -94.44
C TYR A 337 -23.10 0.49 -94.15
N ASN A 338 -22.06 -0.13 -94.72
CA ASN A 338 -21.76 -1.55 -94.50
C ASN A 338 -21.53 -1.88 -93.02
N ASN A 339 -20.85 -1.01 -92.27
CA ASN A 339 -20.60 -1.23 -90.84
C ASN A 339 -21.88 -1.19 -90.00
N PHE A 340 -22.93 -0.45 -90.41
CA PHE A 340 -24.18 -0.34 -89.66
C PHE A 340 -25.24 -1.39 -90.00
N VAL A 341 -25.28 -1.86 -91.25
CA VAL A 341 -26.36 -2.76 -91.71
C VAL A 341 -26.07 -4.24 -91.47
N ASN A 342 -24.83 -4.59 -91.19
CA ASN A 342 -24.35 -5.96 -91.11
C ASN A 342 -24.04 -6.38 -89.66
N ASN A 343 -24.35 -7.64 -89.30
CA ASN A 343 -24.18 -8.15 -87.93
C ASN A 343 -23.11 -9.24 -87.79
N THR A 344 -22.34 -9.50 -88.85
CA THR A 344 -21.16 -10.38 -88.79
C THR A 344 -19.96 -9.71 -89.43
N VAL A 345 -18.75 -10.03 -88.95
CA VAL A 345 -17.49 -9.53 -89.51
C VAL A 345 -16.40 -10.60 -89.52
N GLY A 346 -15.70 -10.69 -90.65
CA GLY A 346 -14.46 -11.46 -90.80
C GLY A 346 -13.33 -10.54 -91.25
N ILE A 347 -12.21 -10.55 -90.53
CA ILE A 347 -11.02 -9.78 -90.89
C ILE A 347 -10.00 -10.70 -91.54
N ALA A 348 -9.41 -10.24 -92.63
CA ALA A 348 -8.19 -10.80 -93.19
C ALA A 348 -7.23 -9.67 -93.58
N THR A 349 -5.94 -9.98 -93.60
CA THR A 349 -4.91 -9.06 -94.05
C THR A 349 -4.24 -9.60 -95.32
N ALA A 350 -3.72 -8.69 -96.14
CA ALA A 350 -2.94 -9.01 -97.32
C ALA A 350 -2.00 -7.86 -97.66
N ASN A 351 -0.76 -8.13 -98.08
CA ASN A 351 0.07 -7.16 -98.76
C ASN A 351 -0.14 -7.28 -100.27
N VAL A 352 -0.63 -6.20 -100.86
CA VAL A 352 -0.86 -6.11 -102.29
C VAL A 352 -0.30 -4.79 -102.77
N ASP A 353 0.54 -4.83 -103.81
CA ASP A 353 1.16 -3.64 -104.39
C ASP A 353 1.95 -2.82 -103.34
N GLY A 354 2.60 -3.51 -102.39
CA GLY A 354 3.42 -2.90 -101.35
C GLY A 354 2.63 -2.20 -100.23
N ARG A 355 1.34 -2.53 -100.06
CA ARG A 355 0.47 -1.94 -99.02
C ARG A 355 -0.32 -3.02 -98.29
N LEU A 356 -0.41 -2.90 -96.97
CA LEU A 356 -1.33 -3.68 -96.14
C LEU A 356 -2.77 -3.35 -96.53
N HIS A 357 -3.52 -4.36 -96.90
CA HIS A 357 -4.97 -4.36 -97.06
C HIS A 357 -5.57 -5.03 -95.82
N ILE A 358 -6.33 -4.28 -95.03
CA ILE A 358 -7.21 -4.82 -93.99
C ILE A 358 -8.58 -5.00 -94.64
N ILE A 359 -8.98 -6.25 -94.83
CA ILE A 359 -10.19 -6.63 -95.56
C ILE A 359 -11.22 -7.09 -94.54
N SER A 360 -12.32 -6.36 -94.45
CA SER A 360 -13.49 -6.69 -93.62
C SER A 360 -14.59 -7.22 -94.53
N THR A 361 -14.88 -8.51 -94.47
CA THR A 361 -16.06 -9.08 -95.12
C THR A 361 -17.22 -9.08 -94.14
N LEU A 362 -18.38 -8.63 -94.59
CA LEU A 362 -19.54 -8.33 -93.75
C LEU A 362 -20.79 -9.06 -94.26
N ASP A 363 -21.59 -9.56 -93.31
CA ASP A 363 -22.87 -10.27 -93.46
C ASP A 363 -22.81 -11.44 -94.45
N LEU A 364 -22.72 -12.66 -93.92
CA LEU A 364 -22.65 -13.89 -94.71
C LEU A 364 -23.78 -14.85 -94.34
N ALA A 365 -24.35 -15.51 -95.36
CA ALA A 365 -25.35 -16.53 -95.15
C ALA A 365 -24.71 -17.81 -94.56
N GLY A 366 -24.86 -18.02 -93.25
CA GLY A 366 -24.55 -19.27 -92.54
C GLY A 366 -23.14 -19.36 -91.94
N GLY A 367 -22.95 -20.31 -91.03
CA GLY A 367 -21.73 -20.51 -90.24
C GLY A 367 -22.03 -20.59 -88.74
N ASN A 368 -21.13 -21.18 -87.95
CA ASN A 368 -21.30 -21.22 -86.50
C ASN A 368 -20.67 -19.98 -85.85
N VAL A 369 -21.44 -19.30 -84.98
CA VAL A 369 -20.94 -18.16 -84.19
C VAL A 369 -19.78 -18.60 -83.32
N ILE A 370 -18.65 -17.93 -83.49
CA ILE A 370 -17.44 -18.06 -82.68
C ILE A 370 -17.59 -17.13 -81.47
N LYS A 371 -17.60 -17.72 -80.27
CA LYS A 371 -17.65 -16.96 -79.02
C LYS A 371 -16.26 -16.60 -78.52
N ASP A 372 -16.11 -15.40 -77.97
CA ASP A 372 -14.97 -15.04 -77.12
C ASP A 372 -15.16 -15.73 -75.76
N GLU A 373 -14.20 -16.55 -75.33
CA GLU A 373 -14.30 -17.38 -74.12
C GLU A 373 -14.04 -16.60 -72.82
N LYS A 374 -13.78 -15.28 -72.88
CA LYS A 374 -13.47 -14.45 -71.70
C LYS A 374 -14.72 -13.81 -71.06
N ASP A 375 -15.26 -14.46 -70.02
CA ASP A 375 -16.45 -13.99 -69.26
C ASP A 375 -16.13 -12.86 -68.25
N ILE A 376 -15.96 -11.64 -68.77
CA ILE A 376 -15.65 -10.44 -67.99
C ILE A 376 -16.81 -10.05 -67.06
N THR A 377 -18.04 -10.13 -67.56
CA THR A 377 -19.25 -9.74 -66.84
C THR A 377 -19.40 -10.53 -65.54
N SER A 378 -19.08 -11.83 -65.54
CA SER A 378 -19.10 -12.64 -64.33
C SER A 378 -17.99 -12.26 -63.33
N LEU A 379 -16.82 -11.84 -63.80
CA LEU A 379 -15.72 -11.41 -62.93
C LEU A 379 -16.01 -10.07 -62.26
N GLU A 380 -16.59 -9.11 -62.97
CA GLU A 380 -17.03 -7.82 -62.39
C GLU A 380 -18.10 -8.04 -61.31
N LYS A 381 -19.07 -8.93 -61.58
CA LYS A 381 -20.08 -9.33 -60.59
C LYS A 381 -19.46 -9.97 -59.36
N ALA A 382 -18.45 -10.84 -59.53
CA ALA A 382 -17.75 -11.47 -58.42
C ALA A 382 -17.01 -10.44 -57.52
N VAL A 383 -16.36 -9.44 -58.12
CA VAL A 383 -15.73 -8.33 -57.37
C VAL A 383 -16.78 -7.53 -56.59
N ALA A 384 -17.91 -7.20 -57.22
CA ALA A 384 -18.99 -6.47 -56.55
C ALA A 384 -19.56 -7.25 -55.34
N THR A 385 -19.79 -8.56 -55.50
CA THR A 385 -20.22 -9.44 -54.40
C THR A 385 -19.18 -9.50 -53.27
N ALA A 386 -17.90 -9.69 -53.59
CA ALA A 386 -16.85 -9.75 -52.59
C ALA A 386 -16.69 -8.43 -51.82
N LYS A 387 -16.86 -7.28 -52.50
CA LYS A 387 -16.86 -5.96 -51.85
C LYS A 387 -18.03 -5.83 -50.86
N SER A 388 -19.23 -6.25 -51.25
CA SER A 388 -20.39 -6.27 -50.35
C SER A 388 -20.17 -7.16 -49.13
N ASN A 389 -19.53 -8.33 -49.31
CA ASN A 389 -19.19 -9.24 -48.20
C ASN A 389 -18.21 -8.59 -47.21
N VAL A 390 -17.22 -7.83 -47.69
CA VAL A 390 -16.28 -7.09 -46.84
C VAL A 390 -17.00 -6.01 -46.02
N GLU A 391 -17.91 -5.26 -46.62
CA GLU A 391 -18.70 -4.22 -45.92
C GLU A 391 -19.55 -4.84 -44.79
N GLN A 392 -20.22 -5.95 -45.06
CA GLN A 392 -21.00 -6.69 -44.06
C GLN A 392 -20.11 -7.26 -42.94
N ALA A 393 -18.98 -7.88 -43.29
CA ALA A 393 -18.05 -8.43 -42.31
C ALA A 393 -17.38 -7.35 -41.45
N THR A 394 -17.12 -6.16 -42.01
CA THR A 394 -16.60 -5.00 -41.27
C THR A 394 -17.60 -4.54 -40.23
N THR A 395 -18.86 -4.36 -40.63
CA THR A 395 -19.95 -3.98 -39.71
C THR A 395 -20.12 -5.00 -38.59
N ALA A 396 -20.07 -6.30 -38.92
CA ALA A 396 -20.13 -7.36 -37.92
C ALA A 396 -18.94 -7.32 -36.94
N SER A 397 -17.71 -7.09 -37.43
CA SER A 397 -16.51 -6.98 -36.59
C SER A 397 -16.61 -5.80 -35.62
N GLU A 398 -17.06 -4.63 -36.08
CA GLU A 398 -17.26 -3.45 -35.23
C GLU A 398 -18.30 -3.71 -34.12
N ASN A 399 -19.42 -4.36 -34.46
CA ASN A 399 -20.45 -4.72 -33.49
C ASN A 399 -19.92 -5.74 -32.46
N ALA A 400 -19.16 -6.74 -32.89
CA ALA A 400 -18.53 -7.71 -31.99
C ALA A 400 -17.50 -7.04 -31.05
N LYS A 401 -16.69 -6.09 -31.56
CA LYS A 401 -15.76 -5.29 -30.74
C LYS A 401 -16.50 -4.44 -29.70
N LYS A 402 -17.60 -3.78 -30.07
CA LYS A 402 -18.45 -3.02 -29.12
C LYS A 402 -19.03 -3.94 -28.03
N ALA A 403 -19.52 -5.12 -28.41
CA ALA A 403 -20.04 -6.11 -27.47
C ALA A 403 -18.95 -6.62 -26.51
N LEU A 404 -17.73 -6.86 -27.01
CA LEU A 404 -16.57 -7.23 -26.19
C LEU A 404 -16.20 -6.13 -25.18
N THR A 405 -16.11 -4.87 -25.62
CA THR A 405 -15.87 -3.73 -24.73
C THR A 405 -16.92 -3.61 -23.64
N LYS A 406 -18.20 -3.80 -23.99
CA LYS A 406 -19.29 -3.80 -23.02
C LYS A 406 -19.15 -4.94 -22.01
N ALA A 407 -18.90 -6.17 -22.48
CA ALA A 407 -18.72 -7.32 -21.59
C ALA A 407 -17.52 -7.16 -20.65
N SER A 408 -16.44 -6.54 -21.12
CA SER A 408 -15.27 -6.19 -20.29
C SER A 408 -15.63 -5.17 -19.20
N THR A 409 -16.41 -4.15 -19.56
CA THR A 409 -16.87 -3.12 -18.61
C THR A 409 -17.83 -3.70 -17.57
N ASP A 410 -18.76 -4.55 -17.99
CA ASP A 410 -19.70 -5.25 -17.10
C ASP A 410 -18.93 -6.16 -16.11
N TYR A 411 -17.87 -6.86 -16.57
CA TYR A 411 -17.01 -7.68 -15.72
C TYR A 411 -16.24 -6.85 -14.68
N ALA A 412 -15.64 -5.73 -15.10
CA ALA A 412 -14.95 -4.82 -14.18
C ALA A 412 -15.91 -4.23 -13.12
N SER A 413 -17.12 -3.85 -13.54
CA SER A 413 -18.16 -3.34 -12.65
C SER A 413 -18.60 -4.39 -11.63
N ALA A 414 -18.76 -5.65 -12.06
CA ALA A 414 -19.11 -6.76 -11.17
C ALA A 414 -18.01 -7.01 -10.12
N LEU A 415 -16.73 -6.94 -10.49
CA LEU A 415 -15.61 -7.05 -9.56
C LEU A 415 -15.62 -5.93 -8.51
N SER A 416 -15.83 -4.68 -8.94
CA SER A 416 -15.91 -3.54 -8.02
C SER A 416 -17.04 -3.70 -7.01
N LEU A 417 -18.23 -4.14 -7.46
CA LEU A 417 -19.38 -4.39 -6.59
C LEU A 417 -19.13 -5.54 -5.61
N LYS A 418 -18.39 -6.58 -6.03
CA LYS A 418 -17.95 -7.66 -5.15
C LYS A 418 -17.03 -7.13 -4.05
N THR A 419 -16.03 -6.33 -4.40
CA THR A 419 -15.09 -5.76 -3.43
C THR A 419 -15.80 -4.90 -2.39
N GLU A 420 -16.78 -4.08 -2.81
CA GLU A 420 -17.56 -3.28 -1.86
C GLU A 420 -18.41 -4.18 -0.93
N ALA A 421 -19.00 -5.26 -1.44
CA ALA A 421 -19.72 -6.21 -0.62
C ALA A 421 -18.81 -6.93 0.41
N GLU A 422 -17.59 -7.30 0.02
CA GLU A 422 -16.59 -7.91 0.90
C GLU A 422 -16.15 -6.96 2.01
N LYS A 423 -16.02 -5.66 1.71
CA LYS A 423 -15.73 -4.63 2.69
C LYS A 423 -16.85 -4.50 3.73
N VAL A 424 -18.11 -4.44 3.30
CA VAL A 424 -19.27 -4.41 4.21
C VAL A 424 -19.30 -5.62 5.14
N LEU A 425 -18.98 -6.81 4.62
CA LEU A 425 -18.85 -8.02 5.44
C LEU A 425 -17.71 -7.90 6.47
N ALA A 426 -16.54 -7.41 6.04
CA ALA A 426 -15.39 -7.22 6.93
C ALA A 426 -15.71 -6.22 8.07
N ASP A 427 -16.35 -5.10 7.76
CA ASP A 427 -16.75 -4.09 8.74
C ASP A 427 -17.76 -4.65 9.76
N ALA A 428 -18.73 -5.44 9.29
CA ALA A 428 -19.69 -6.13 10.16
C ALA A 428 -18.98 -7.15 11.09
N MET A 429 -17.98 -7.86 10.58
CA MET A 429 -17.18 -8.82 11.36
C MET A 429 -16.22 -8.15 12.36
N ALA A 430 -15.70 -6.96 12.06
CA ALA A 430 -14.76 -6.23 12.92
C ALA A 430 -15.41 -5.69 14.21
N THR A 431 -16.74 -5.54 14.25
CA THR A 431 -17.45 -5.03 15.43
C THR A 431 -17.34 -6.05 16.59
N PRO A 432 -16.83 -5.68 17.77
CA PRO A 432 -16.69 -6.59 18.91
C PRO A 432 -18.04 -6.89 19.58
N LEU A 433 -18.16 -8.09 20.17
CA LEU A 433 -19.32 -8.54 20.94
C LEU A 433 -19.52 -7.65 22.17
N GLN A 434 -20.62 -6.91 22.19
CA GLN A 434 -20.89 -5.95 23.26
C GLN A 434 -21.25 -6.65 24.58
N ALA A 435 -21.83 -7.86 24.53
CA ALA A 435 -22.17 -8.62 25.72
C ALA A 435 -20.91 -9.06 26.49
N GLN A 436 -19.87 -9.49 25.76
CA GLN A 436 -18.60 -9.91 26.36
C GLN A 436 -17.86 -8.76 27.03
N VAL A 437 -17.96 -7.54 26.50
CA VAL A 437 -17.41 -6.33 27.11
C VAL A 437 -18.11 -6.03 28.45
N ALA A 438 -19.45 -6.13 28.48
CA ALA A 438 -20.23 -5.89 29.69
C ALA A 438 -19.97 -6.94 30.81
N GLU A 439 -19.80 -8.21 30.44
CA GLU A 439 -19.44 -9.28 31.37
C GLU A 439 -18.03 -9.09 31.95
N ASN A 440 -17.05 -8.71 31.12
CA ASN A 440 -15.69 -8.46 31.55
C ASN A 440 -15.59 -7.30 32.54
N ASN A 441 -16.38 -6.24 32.36
CA ASN A 441 -16.41 -5.10 33.28
C ASN A 441 -16.91 -5.51 34.68
N LEU A 442 -17.96 -6.35 34.76
CA LEU A 442 -18.44 -6.89 36.04
C LEU A 442 -17.42 -7.81 36.69
N ARG A 443 -16.76 -8.66 35.91
CA ARG A 443 -15.68 -9.52 36.40
C ARG A 443 -14.54 -8.70 37.00
N LEU A 444 -14.13 -7.62 36.35
CA LEU A 444 -13.09 -6.71 36.86
C LEU A 444 -13.52 -6.01 38.16
N ALA A 445 -14.76 -5.55 38.26
CA ALA A 445 -15.31 -4.95 39.48
C ALA A 445 -15.30 -5.95 40.65
N ASN A 446 -15.69 -7.20 40.42
CA ASN A 446 -15.65 -8.27 41.43
C ASN A 446 -14.22 -8.60 41.87
N ILE A 447 -13.25 -8.66 40.94
CA ILE A 447 -11.83 -8.84 41.27
C ILE A 447 -11.31 -7.67 42.13
N ALA A 448 -11.71 -6.43 41.82
CA ALA A 448 -11.32 -5.27 42.61
C ALA A 448 -11.86 -5.33 44.04
N LEU A 449 -13.11 -5.76 44.22
CA LEU A 449 -13.73 -5.98 45.53
C LEU A 449 -13.00 -7.07 46.33
N GLU A 450 -12.70 -8.20 45.70
CA GLU A 450 -11.97 -9.30 46.36
C GLU A 450 -10.58 -8.84 46.83
N ASN A 451 -9.86 -8.11 45.98
CA ASN A 451 -8.58 -7.51 46.36
C ASN A 451 -8.70 -6.50 47.51
N ALA A 452 -9.80 -5.74 47.59
CA ALA A 452 -10.05 -4.83 48.71
C ALA A 452 -10.27 -5.59 50.02
N LYS A 453 -11.08 -6.66 50.00
CA LYS A 453 -11.33 -7.53 51.16
C LYS A 453 -10.03 -8.17 51.68
N ASN A 454 -9.18 -8.65 50.77
CA ASN A 454 -7.89 -9.23 51.13
C ASN A 454 -6.95 -8.21 51.79
N ARG A 455 -6.97 -6.95 51.35
CA ARG A 455 -6.22 -5.86 52.02
C ARG A 455 -6.77 -5.56 53.41
N GLU A 456 -8.08 -5.54 53.58
CA GLU A 456 -8.72 -5.36 54.90
C GLU A 456 -8.33 -6.48 55.87
N ALA A 457 -8.40 -7.74 55.44
CA ALA A 457 -8.00 -8.89 56.25
C ALA A 457 -6.52 -8.81 56.66
N LYS A 458 -5.63 -8.46 55.72
CA LYS A 458 -4.20 -8.26 56.02
C LYS A 458 -3.97 -7.10 56.99
N ALA A 459 -4.71 -6.00 56.85
CA ALA A 459 -4.62 -4.86 57.76
C ALA A 459 -5.06 -5.25 59.19
N LYS A 460 -6.15 -6.02 59.34
CA LYS A 460 -6.60 -6.55 60.64
C LYS A 460 -5.56 -7.46 61.29
N ASN A 461 -4.95 -8.37 60.53
CA ASN A 461 -3.87 -9.24 61.04
C ASN A 461 -2.65 -8.45 61.52
N ASN A 462 -2.30 -7.36 60.83
CA ASN A 462 -1.22 -6.46 61.24
C ASN A 462 -1.54 -5.75 62.57
N VAL A 463 -2.80 -5.35 62.79
CA VAL A 463 -3.25 -4.77 64.08
C VAL A 463 -3.11 -5.80 65.20
N THR A 464 -3.56 -7.04 64.99
CA THR A 464 -3.39 -8.12 65.99
C THR A 464 -1.92 -8.32 66.35
N SER A 465 -1.04 -8.36 65.36
CA SER A 465 0.40 -8.49 65.57
C SER A 465 1.01 -7.30 66.33
N ALA A 466 0.57 -6.08 66.01
CA ALA A 466 1.01 -4.85 66.70
C ALA A 466 0.51 -4.79 68.15
N LYS A 467 -0.73 -5.25 68.43
CA LYS A 467 -1.27 -5.36 69.80
C LYS A 467 -0.45 -6.31 70.65
N GLU A 468 -0.08 -7.48 70.11
CA GLU A 468 0.79 -8.43 70.82
C GLU A 468 2.18 -7.85 71.10
N LYS A 469 2.76 -7.14 70.13
CA LYS A 469 4.05 -6.45 70.31
C LYS A 469 3.98 -5.37 71.40
N LEU A 470 2.91 -4.56 71.40
CA LEU A 470 2.66 -3.55 72.42
C LEU A 470 2.52 -4.20 73.81
N LYS A 471 1.68 -5.24 73.92
CA LYS A 471 1.47 -6.01 75.16
C LYS A 471 2.80 -6.51 75.75
N LYS A 472 3.66 -7.14 74.93
CA LYS A 472 4.99 -7.60 75.35
C LYS A 472 5.87 -6.44 75.87
N SER A 473 5.91 -5.31 75.16
CA SER A 473 6.71 -4.16 75.57
C SER A 473 6.19 -3.49 76.86
N VAL A 474 4.87 -3.47 77.08
CA VAL A 474 4.24 -2.96 78.30
C VAL A 474 4.56 -3.87 79.49
N SER A 475 4.45 -5.19 79.33
CA SER A 475 4.85 -6.15 80.38
C SER A 475 6.32 -6.01 80.75
N LYS A 476 7.21 -5.88 79.75
CA LYS A 476 8.64 -5.63 79.97
C LYS A 476 8.86 -4.32 80.71
N LEU A 477 8.17 -3.24 80.34
CA LEU A 477 8.28 -1.96 81.03
C LEU A 477 7.87 -2.06 82.51
N ALA A 478 6.80 -2.79 82.81
CA ALA A 478 6.38 -3.02 84.19
C ALA A 478 7.47 -3.71 85.02
N THR A 479 8.13 -4.75 84.45
CA THR A 479 9.26 -5.43 85.09
C THR A 479 10.46 -4.50 85.30
N GLU A 480 10.82 -3.69 84.31
CA GLU A 480 11.95 -2.77 84.43
C GLU A 480 11.68 -1.62 85.42
N LYS A 481 10.44 -1.13 85.51
CA LYS A 481 10.01 -0.16 86.53
C LYS A 481 10.06 -0.74 87.94
N GLU A 482 9.67 -1.99 88.11
CA GLU A 482 9.75 -2.69 89.39
C GLU A 482 11.21 -2.86 89.85
N LYS A 483 12.10 -3.28 88.94
CA LYS A 483 13.55 -3.32 89.20
C LYS A 483 14.09 -1.95 89.58
N LEU A 484 13.71 -0.91 88.83
CA LEU A 484 14.13 0.46 89.09
C LEU A 484 13.65 0.95 90.46
N SER A 485 12.39 0.66 90.84
CA SER A 485 11.81 1.00 92.13
C SER A 485 12.60 0.37 93.29
N LYS A 486 12.87 -0.94 93.21
CA LYS A 486 13.69 -1.66 94.20
C LYS A 486 15.09 -1.08 94.32
N LEU A 487 15.72 -0.74 93.20
CA LEU A 487 17.07 -0.17 93.17
C LEU A 487 17.09 1.27 93.72
N LYS A 488 16.06 2.08 93.43
CA LYS A 488 15.88 3.41 94.02
C LYS A 488 15.70 3.36 95.53
N GLU A 489 14.92 2.41 96.03
CA GLU A 489 14.69 2.24 97.46
C GLU A 489 15.97 1.78 98.19
N GLN A 490 16.74 0.86 97.58
CA GLN A 490 18.08 0.48 98.08
C GLN A 490 19.06 1.65 98.07
N TYR A 491 19.13 2.40 96.97
CA TYR A 491 19.98 3.59 96.84
C TYR A 491 19.60 4.69 97.84
N LYS A 492 18.30 4.92 98.08
CA LYS A 492 17.79 5.89 99.06
C LYS A 492 18.18 5.51 100.49
N LYS A 493 18.08 4.22 100.86
CA LYS A 493 18.51 3.72 102.17
C LYS A 493 20.01 3.93 102.40
N LEU A 494 20.82 3.68 101.39
CA LEU A 494 22.28 3.90 101.43
C LEU A 494 22.65 5.39 101.45
N LEU A 495 21.93 6.23 100.69
CA LEU A 495 22.07 7.69 100.76
C LEU A 495 21.74 8.24 102.15
N GLN A 496 20.69 7.74 102.83
CA GLN A 496 20.36 8.14 104.20
C GLN A 496 21.42 7.73 105.23
N THR A 497 22.17 6.64 104.98
CA THR A 497 23.30 6.23 105.82
C THR A 497 24.58 7.01 105.50
N GLU A 498 24.71 7.52 104.28
CA GLU A 498 25.89 8.28 103.81
C GLU A 498 25.72 9.80 103.86
N SER A 499 24.51 10.31 104.13
CA SER A 499 24.23 11.75 104.31
C SER A 499 24.83 12.35 105.60
N ASN A 500 25.59 11.56 106.38
CA ASN A 500 26.51 12.05 107.40
C ASN A 500 27.94 12.34 106.86
N ASN A 501 28.18 12.31 105.54
CA ASN A 501 29.45 12.78 104.99
C ASN A 501 29.33 13.33 103.55
N LYS A 502 29.30 14.66 103.49
CA LYS A 502 29.74 15.62 102.44
C LYS A 502 29.33 15.45 100.96
N GLU A 503 28.88 16.61 100.46
CA GLU A 503 28.57 17.04 99.09
C GLU A 503 29.62 16.74 98.02
N VAL A 504 29.18 16.59 96.76
CA VAL A 504 30.03 16.85 95.58
C VAL A 504 29.27 17.60 94.46
N SER A 505 29.93 18.64 93.97
CA SER A 505 29.55 19.66 92.98
C SER A 505 29.83 19.25 91.51
N LYS A 506 29.49 20.10 90.52
CA LYS A 506 29.69 19.91 89.06
C LYS A 506 30.87 20.75 88.50
N GLY A 507 31.55 20.26 87.46
CA GLY A 507 32.65 20.93 86.74
C GLY A 507 32.25 22.20 85.98
N SER A 508 33.23 22.97 85.49
CA SER A 508 33.05 24.34 84.97
C SER A 508 33.65 24.57 83.58
N TRP A 509 32.94 25.30 82.73
CA TRP A 509 33.45 25.83 81.46
C TRP A 509 34.35 27.04 81.74
N ILE A 510 35.52 27.08 81.11
CA ILE A 510 36.50 28.16 81.28
C ILE A 510 36.84 28.74 79.91
N GLN A 511 36.76 30.07 79.79
CA GLN A 511 37.17 30.80 78.60
C GLN A 511 38.55 31.41 78.82
N SER A 512 39.44 31.28 77.84
CA SER A 512 40.78 31.87 77.88
C SER A 512 41.22 32.20 76.46
N SER A 513 41.67 33.44 76.24
CA SER A 513 42.11 33.96 74.93
C SER A 513 41.10 33.72 73.79
N GLY A 514 39.80 33.89 74.07
CA GLY A 514 38.73 33.70 73.10
C GLY A 514 38.37 32.24 72.79
N ARG A 515 39.00 31.25 73.45
CA ARG A 515 38.74 29.82 73.28
C ARG A 515 38.18 29.23 74.57
N TRP A 516 37.39 28.15 74.46
CA TRP A 516 36.74 27.49 75.59
C TRP A 516 37.37 26.14 75.88
N TRP A 517 37.47 25.75 77.14
CA TRP A 517 37.80 24.39 77.59
C TRP A 517 36.92 24.00 78.78
N TYR A 518 36.78 22.71 79.03
CA TYR A 518 35.97 22.22 80.14
C TYR A 518 36.85 21.63 81.24
N LYS A 519 36.82 22.24 82.43
CA LYS A 519 37.58 21.79 83.59
C LYS A 519 36.70 20.90 84.45
N HIS A 520 37.10 19.64 84.58
CA HIS A 520 36.51 18.71 85.53
C HIS A 520 36.88 19.13 86.96
N ASN A 521 36.08 18.71 87.96
CA ASN A 521 36.32 19.09 89.36
C ASN A 521 37.69 18.66 89.91
N ASN A 522 38.22 17.55 89.41
CA ASN A 522 39.56 17.05 89.78
C ASN A 522 40.71 17.81 89.07
N GLY A 523 40.40 18.88 88.34
CA GLY A 523 41.37 19.69 87.60
C GLY A 523 41.74 19.15 86.23
N SER A 524 41.30 17.95 85.86
CA SER A 524 41.51 17.39 84.52
C SER A 524 40.58 18.02 83.47
N TYR A 525 40.83 17.75 82.19
CA TYR A 525 40.03 18.21 81.06
C TYR A 525 40.18 17.26 79.87
N THR A 526 39.18 17.24 78.98
CA THR A 526 39.21 16.40 77.78
C THR A 526 40.14 16.97 76.71
N THR A 527 41.00 16.13 76.12
CA THR A 527 41.88 16.48 75.01
C THR A 527 41.70 15.52 73.83
N ASN A 528 41.71 16.05 72.61
CA ASN A 528 41.62 15.30 71.35
C ASN A 528 40.45 14.31 71.29
N GLY A 529 39.27 14.74 71.73
CA GLY A 529 38.16 13.82 71.92
C GLY A 529 36.81 14.48 72.08
N TRP A 530 35.79 13.63 71.99
CA TRP A 530 34.40 13.98 72.21
C TRP A 530 34.05 13.91 73.69
N GLU A 531 33.31 14.88 74.19
CA GLU A 531 32.73 14.84 75.54
C GLU A 531 31.26 15.26 75.50
N GLN A 532 30.44 14.56 76.27
CA GLN A 532 29.04 14.94 76.46
C GLN A 532 28.91 15.75 77.75
N ILE A 533 28.60 17.04 77.62
CA ILE A 533 28.47 17.98 78.75
C ILE A 533 27.04 18.49 78.76
N ASN A 534 26.32 18.29 79.87
CA ASN A 534 24.90 18.65 80.02
C ASN A 534 24.01 18.13 78.87
N GLY A 535 24.28 16.92 78.39
CA GLY A 535 23.50 16.26 77.34
C GLY A 535 23.83 16.68 75.90
N LYS A 536 24.77 17.60 75.71
CA LYS A 536 25.23 18.05 74.39
C LYS A 536 26.66 17.55 74.11
N TRP A 537 26.94 17.21 72.86
CA TRP A 537 28.26 16.73 72.44
C TRP A 537 29.14 17.89 71.99
N TYR A 538 30.36 17.90 72.50
CA TYR A 538 31.44 18.84 72.16
C TYR A 538 32.67 18.04 71.76
N HIS A 539 33.56 18.65 70.98
CA HIS A 539 34.85 18.06 70.65
C HIS A 539 35.98 19.02 71.05
N PHE A 540 37.04 18.48 71.64
CA PHE A 540 38.20 19.23 72.07
C PHE A 540 39.43 18.85 71.24
N ASP A 541 40.26 19.83 70.88
CA ASP A 541 41.54 19.57 70.21
C ASP A 541 42.57 18.95 71.15
N ARG A 542 43.76 18.64 70.63
CA ARG A 542 44.86 18.05 71.39
C ARG A 542 45.31 18.85 72.60
N SER A 543 45.02 20.15 72.64
CA SER A 543 45.36 21.04 73.75
C SER A 543 44.19 21.24 74.72
N GLY A 544 43.04 20.62 74.47
CA GLY A 544 41.84 20.70 75.31
C GLY A 544 40.91 21.85 74.97
N TRP A 545 41.11 22.52 73.84
CA TRP A 545 40.22 23.61 73.41
C TRP A 545 39.05 23.08 72.61
N MET A 546 37.86 23.53 72.97
CA MET A 546 36.60 23.27 72.28
C MET A 546 36.70 23.73 70.82
N GLN A 547 36.29 22.86 69.92
CA GLN A 547 36.24 23.10 68.49
C GLN A 547 34.86 23.63 68.08
N THR A 548 34.81 24.40 67.00
CA THR A 548 33.60 24.92 66.36
C THR A 548 33.72 24.78 64.84
N GLY A 549 32.61 24.78 64.11
CA GLY A 549 32.58 24.64 62.66
C GLY A 549 32.68 23.19 62.17
N TRP A 550 33.14 23.02 60.93
CA TRP A 550 33.29 21.70 60.30
C TRP A 550 34.47 20.94 60.89
N LEU A 551 34.21 19.74 61.41
CA LEU A 551 35.21 18.85 62.02
C LEU A 551 35.22 17.50 61.29
N LYS A 552 36.39 17.07 60.83
CA LYS A 552 36.57 15.69 60.34
C LYS A 552 37.12 14.82 61.45
N SER A 553 36.32 13.85 61.92
CA SER A 553 36.68 12.92 63.00
C SER A 553 36.41 11.48 62.55
N SER A 554 37.38 10.58 62.74
CA SER A 554 37.25 9.15 62.41
C SER A 554 36.68 8.86 61.02
N GLY A 555 37.10 9.64 60.02
CA GLY A 555 36.66 9.49 58.62
C GLY A 555 35.31 10.12 58.26
N SER A 556 34.56 10.66 59.22
CA SER A 556 33.28 11.35 59.00
C SER A 556 33.39 12.86 59.25
N TRP A 557 32.56 13.65 58.56
CA TRP A 557 32.40 15.07 58.83
C TRP A 557 31.28 15.33 59.83
N TYR A 558 31.50 16.27 60.73
CA TYR A 558 30.57 16.75 61.75
C TYR A 558 30.55 18.27 61.69
N TYR A 559 29.49 18.87 62.23
CA TYR A 559 29.42 20.31 62.40
C TYR A 559 29.13 20.67 63.84
N LEU A 560 29.99 21.50 64.42
CA LEU A 560 29.85 22.07 65.75
C LEU A 560 29.39 23.52 65.58
N ASN A 561 28.32 23.94 66.25
CA ASN A 561 27.88 25.33 66.15
C ASN A 561 28.87 26.29 66.83
N ASN A 562 28.57 27.59 66.86
CA ASN A 562 29.45 28.59 67.48
C ASN A 562 29.64 28.38 69.00
N SER A 563 28.73 27.65 69.64
CA SER A 563 28.85 27.25 71.05
C SER A 563 29.56 25.91 71.23
N GLY A 564 30.06 25.29 70.15
CA GLY A 564 30.74 23.99 70.14
C GLY A 564 29.80 22.78 70.16
N GLU A 565 28.49 22.99 70.09
CA GLU A 565 27.51 21.92 70.18
C GLU A 565 27.37 21.22 68.82
N MET A 566 27.51 19.90 68.83
CA MET A 566 27.32 19.07 67.63
C MET A 566 25.89 19.14 67.09
N GLN A 567 25.77 19.44 65.80
CA GLN A 567 24.49 19.54 65.11
C GLN A 567 24.05 18.19 64.52
N THR A 568 22.74 17.99 64.43
CA THR A 568 22.08 16.86 63.76
C THR A 568 20.93 17.39 62.89
N GLY A 569 20.48 16.61 61.90
CA GLY A 569 19.42 16.99 60.97
C GLY A 569 19.86 17.95 59.85
N TRP A 570 18.88 18.65 59.26
CA TRP A 570 19.13 19.65 58.22
C TRP A 570 19.76 20.89 58.82
N MET A 571 20.87 21.33 58.25
CA MET A 571 21.58 22.52 58.70
C MET A 571 22.13 23.29 57.50
N LYS A 572 22.00 24.62 57.53
CA LYS A 572 22.48 25.51 56.49
C LYS A 572 23.83 26.10 56.90
N SER A 573 24.85 25.90 56.07
CA SER A 573 26.19 26.48 56.26
C SER A 573 26.56 27.25 55.00
N GLY A 574 26.72 28.57 55.12
CA GLY A 574 26.81 29.48 53.98
C GLY A 574 25.56 29.43 53.09
N ASN A 575 25.77 29.24 51.79
CA ASN A 575 24.69 29.16 50.80
C ASN A 575 24.16 27.74 50.56
N SER A 576 24.68 26.73 51.26
CA SER A 576 24.34 25.32 51.03
C SER A 576 23.68 24.68 52.24
N TRP A 577 22.75 23.76 51.96
CA TRP A 577 22.15 22.89 52.97
C TRP A 577 22.93 21.58 53.07
N TYR A 578 23.05 21.07 54.28
CA TYR A 578 23.69 19.81 54.62
C TYR A 578 22.75 19.00 55.51
N TYR A 579 22.94 17.69 55.54
CA TYR A 579 22.21 16.83 56.46
C TYR A 579 23.16 16.01 57.31
N LEU A 580 23.00 16.11 58.63
CA LEU A 580 23.77 15.40 59.64
C LEU A 580 22.88 14.30 60.21
N SER A 581 23.38 13.07 60.30
CA SER A 581 22.63 11.94 60.85
C SER A 581 22.33 12.14 62.34
N GLY A 582 21.59 11.21 62.95
CA GLY A 582 21.34 11.24 64.40
C GLY A 582 22.60 11.16 65.27
N SER A 583 23.72 10.65 64.72
CA SER A 583 25.04 10.66 65.38
C SER A 583 25.90 11.87 65.02
N GLY A 584 25.37 12.82 64.25
CA GLY A 584 26.07 14.02 63.80
C GLY A 584 26.91 13.86 62.53
N SER A 585 27.00 12.65 61.96
CA SER A 585 27.78 12.42 60.75
C SER A 585 27.09 12.95 59.48
N MET A 586 27.82 13.75 58.71
CA MET A 586 27.35 14.34 57.45
C MET A 586 27.04 13.27 56.42
N GLN A 587 25.88 13.40 55.77
CA GLN A 587 25.44 12.51 54.71
C GLN A 587 25.85 13.04 53.32
N THR A 588 26.02 12.11 52.38
CA THR A 588 26.28 12.36 50.95
C THR A 588 25.43 11.42 50.10
N GLY A 589 25.21 11.74 48.82
CA GLY A 589 24.42 10.93 47.90
C GLY A 589 22.91 11.06 48.10
N TRP A 590 22.17 10.04 47.64
CA TRP A 590 20.71 9.99 47.77
C TRP A 590 20.29 9.73 49.21
N MET A 591 19.46 10.62 49.75
CA MET A 591 18.97 10.53 51.12
C MET A 591 17.48 10.85 51.16
N LYS A 592 16.73 10.05 51.91
CA LYS A 592 15.29 10.24 52.09
C LYS A 592 15.01 10.95 53.41
N SER A 593 14.36 12.11 53.35
CA SER A 593 13.93 12.88 54.52
C SER A 593 12.42 13.08 54.46
N GLY A 594 11.69 12.48 55.41
CA GLY A 594 10.22 12.41 55.38
C GLY A 594 9.72 11.60 54.17
N SER A 595 8.83 12.19 53.38
CA SER A 595 8.28 11.58 52.15
C SER A 595 9.12 11.86 50.90
N SER A 596 10.13 12.73 50.99
CA SER A 596 10.87 13.25 49.83
C SER A 596 12.30 12.70 49.76
N TRP A 597 12.80 12.54 48.53
CA TRP A 597 14.20 12.23 48.26
C TRP A 597 14.98 13.50 47.95
N TYR A 598 16.22 13.55 48.44
CA TYR A 598 17.18 14.63 48.25
C TYR A 598 18.49 14.03 47.77
N TYR A 599 19.28 14.83 47.05
CA TYR A 599 20.62 14.44 46.63
C TYR A 599 21.65 15.40 47.21
N LEU A 600 22.56 14.87 48.02
CA LEU A 600 23.69 15.60 48.59
C LEU A 600 24.93 15.28 47.75
N SER A 601 25.67 16.30 47.31
CA SER A 601 26.92 16.09 46.56
C SER A 601 27.99 15.37 47.40
N GLY A 602 29.13 15.05 46.81
CA GLY A 602 30.28 14.49 47.54
C GLY A 602 30.82 15.40 48.66
N SER A 603 30.53 16.70 48.60
CA SER A 603 30.84 17.66 49.67
C SER A 603 29.81 17.69 50.80
N GLY A 604 28.67 16.98 50.65
CA GLY A 604 27.51 17.05 51.53
C GLY A 604 26.52 18.15 51.19
N ALA A 605 26.86 19.08 50.28
CA ALA A 605 25.97 20.15 49.87
C ALA A 605 24.78 19.61 49.05
N MET A 606 23.56 19.94 49.49
CA MET A 606 22.29 19.61 48.84
C MET A 606 22.21 20.23 47.45
N GLN A 607 21.84 19.41 46.47
CA GLN A 607 21.65 19.82 45.09
C GLN A 607 20.21 20.30 44.83
N THR A 608 20.06 21.21 43.87
CA THR A 608 18.79 21.65 43.28
C THR A 608 18.94 21.67 41.75
N GLY A 609 17.82 21.64 41.03
CA GLY A 609 17.82 21.57 39.57
C GLY A 609 18.11 20.17 39.02
N TRP A 610 18.70 20.11 37.83
CA TRP A 610 19.03 18.87 37.14
C TRP A 610 20.24 18.18 37.78
N ALA A 611 20.05 16.92 38.19
CA ALA A 611 21.10 16.08 38.74
C ALA A 611 21.24 14.80 37.91
N LYS A 612 22.47 14.47 37.50
CA LYS A 612 22.79 13.20 36.83
C LYS A 612 23.37 12.23 37.84
N SER A 613 22.75 11.07 37.99
CA SER A 613 23.22 10.00 38.88
C SER A 613 23.21 8.69 38.11
N GLY A 614 24.40 8.14 37.86
CA GLY A 614 24.58 7.02 36.93
C GLY A 614 24.16 7.40 35.50
N ASN A 615 23.34 6.55 34.88
CA ASN A 615 22.85 6.75 33.52
C ASN A 615 21.53 7.53 33.45
N SER A 616 21.01 8.02 34.59
CA SER A 616 19.70 8.66 34.67
C SER A 616 19.80 10.11 35.10
N TRP A 617 18.92 10.94 34.54
CA TRP A 617 18.69 12.31 34.98
C TRP A 617 17.54 12.36 35.99
N TYR A 618 17.66 13.28 36.93
CA TYR A 618 16.69 13.56 37.99
C TYR A 618 16.52 15.07 38.09
N TYR A 619 15.35 15.51 38.56
CA TYR A 619 15.11 16.92 38.83
C TYR A 619 14.75 17.14 40.30
N LEU A 620 15.53 18.00 40.97
CA LEU A 620 15.35 18.42 42.36
C LEU A 620 14.74 19.82 42.32
N ASN A 621 13.57 20.02 42.92
CA ASN A 621 12.91 21.33 42.90
C ASN A 621 13.70 22.38 43.73
N GLY A 622 13.16 23.60 43.85
CA GLY A 622 13.81 24.68 44.61
C GLY A 622 14.06 24.37 46.09
N SER A 623 13.34 23.41 46.69
CA SER A 623 13.60 22.94 48.06
C SER A 623 14.56 21.73 48.12
N GLY A 624 15.09 21.29 46.98
CA GLY A 624 15.94 20.10 46.85
C GLY A 624 15.17 18.78 46.79
N ALA A 625 13.83 18.81 46.79
CA ALA A 625 13.01 17.60 46.75
C ALA A 625 12.89 17.06 45.31
N MET A 626 13.23 15.79 45.14
CA MET A 626 13.15 15.08 43.86
C MET A 626 11.73 15.01 43.32
N GLN A 627 11.57 15.38 42.04
CA GLN A 627 10.29 15.31 41.33
C GLN A 627 10.02 13.91 40.77
N THR A 628 8.73 13.57 40.70
CA THR A 628 8.19 12.35 40.07
C THR A 628 6.88 12.71 39.36
N GLY A 629 6.51 11.99 38.31
CA GLY A 629 5.38 12.34 37.45
C GLY A 629 5.72 13.49 36.51
N TRP A 630 4.70 14.20 36.05
CA TRP A 630 4.85 15.37 35.18
C TRP A 630 5.26 16.63 35.97
N PHE A 631 6.25 17.36 35.47
CA PHE A 631 6.68 18.65 36.01
C PHE A 631 7.18 19.57 34.88
N THR A 632 7.28 20.87 35.16
CA THR A 632 7.74 21.87 34.21
C THR A 632 9.06 22.52 34.62
N VAL A 633 9.94 22.75 33.64
CA VAL A 633 11.18 23.51 33.81
C VAL A 633 11.29 24.49 32.64
N SER A 634 11.30 25.79 32.93
CA SER A 634 11.37 26.85 31.91
C SER A 634 10.32 26.72 30.79
N GLY A 635 9.08 26.39 31.17
CA GLY A 635 7.95 26.27 30.24
C GLY A 635 7.89 24.95 29.45
N LYS A 636 8.87 24.06 29.60
CA LYS A 636 8.89 22.73 28.97
C LYS A 636 8.42 21.67 29.95
N TRP A 637 7.64 20.69 29.46
CA TRP A 637 7.13 19.57 30.25
C TRP A 637 8.07 18.37 30.20
N TYR A 638 8.27 17.75 31.36
CA TYR A 638 9.10 16.56 31.56
C TYR A 638 8.35 15.53 32.40
N TYR A 639 8.66 14.24 32.20
CA TYR A 639 8.10 13.16 32.99
C TYR A 639 9.20 12.36 33.70
N ALA A 640 9.11 12.23 35.02
CA ALA A 640 9.96 11.34 35.81
C ALA A 640 9.17 10.12 36.31
N TYR A 641 9.75 8.92 36.21
CA TYR A 641 9.15 7.72 36.77
C TYR A 641 9.04 7.80 38.30
N ARG A 642 8.38 6.82 38.93
CA ARG A 642 8.29 6.72 40.41
C ARG A 642 9.66 6.66 41.11
N SER A 643 10.68 6.19 40.40
CA SER A 643 12.08 6.19 40.87
C SER A 643 12.75 7.57 40.82
N GLY A 644 12.11 8.58 40.22
CA GLY A 644 12.67 9.90 39.92
C GLY A 644 13.46 9.99 38.62
N ALA A 645 13.74 8.85 37.98
CA ALA A 645 14.48 8.84 36.71
C ALA A 645 13.65 9.47 35.59
N LEU A 646 14.27 10.39 34.85
CA LEU A 646 13.67 11.07 33.70
C LEU A 646 13.39 10.09 32.56
N ALA A 647 12.19 10.15 31.98
CA ALA A 647 11.87 9.48 30.73
C ALA A 647 12.50 10.25 29.55
N VAL A 648 13.28 9.57 28.71
CA VAL A 648 13.95 10.14 27.53
C VAL A 648 13.79 9.19 26.34
N ASN A 649 13.65 9.75 25.13
CA ASN A 649 13.50 8.99 23.87
C ASN A 649 12.46 7.85 23.97
N THR A 650 11.31 8.12 24.56
CA THR A 650 10.31 7.08 24.85
C THR A 650 8.90 7.65 24.85
N THR A 651 7.93 6.78 25.01
CA THR A 651 6.53 7.12 25.27
C THR A 651 6.26 6.91 26.77
N THR A 652 5.67 7.90 27.44
CA THR A 652 5.31 7.79 28.86
C THR A 652 4.22 6.72 29.06
N PRO A 653 4.02 6.20 30.30
CA PRO A 653 2.93 5.25 30.58
C PRO A 653 1.52 5.75 30.22
N GLU A 654 1.37 7.07 30.06
CA GLU A 654 0.12 7.74 29.70
C GLU A 654 0.00 8.02 28.19
N GLY A 655 0.98 7.61 27.37
CA GLY A 655 0.92 7.68 25.90
C GLY A 655 1.58 8.90 25.26
N TYR A 656 2.24 9.78 26.02
CA TYR A 656 2.88 11.00 25.50
C TYR A 656 4.34 10.75 25.08
N LYS A 657 4.77 11.28 23.93
CA LYS A 657 6.15 11.13 23.45
C LYS A 657 7.09 12.17 24.05
N VAL A 658 8.26 11.76 24.52
CA VAL A 658 9.33 12.65 25.00
C VAL A 658 10.60 12.48 24.18
N ASN A 659 11.30 13.58 23.90
CA ASN A 659 12.51 13.59 23.07
C ASN A 659 13.77 13.15 23.84
N TYR A 660 14.96 13.31 23.24
CA TYR A 660 16.22 12.88 23.86
C TYR A 660 16.60 13.67 25.12
N ASN A 661 16.08 14.89 25.25
CA ASN A 661 16.19 15.73 26.45
C ASN A 661 15.10 15.42 27.49
N GLY A 662 14.17 14.51 27.19
CA GLY A 662 13.01 14.19 28.03
C GLY A 662 11.89 15.22 27.96
N GLU A 663 11.94 16.14 26.98
CA GLU A 663 10.92 17.17 26.77
C GLU A 663 9.73 16.57 26.03
N TRP A 664 8.51 16.85 26.50
CA TRP A 664 7.28 16.45 25.81
C TRP A 664 7.21 17.06 24.40
N VAL A 665 6.99 16.19 23.41
CA VAL A 665 6.76 16.56 22.01
C VAL A 665 5.24 16.58 21.79
N LYS A 666 4.71 17.77 21.49
CA LYS A 666 3.30 17.97 21.18
C LYS A 666 2.87 17.30 19.89
#